data_AF-A0A3D3W400-F1
#
_entry.id   AF-A0A3D3W400-F1
#
_cell.length_a   1.000
_cell.length_b   1.000
_cell.length_c   1.000
_cell.angle_alpha   90.00
_cell.angle_beta   90.00
_cell.angle_gamma   90.00
#
_symmetry.space_group_name_H-M   'P 1'
#
loop_
_entity.id
_entity.type
_entity.pdbx_description
1 polymer ?
#
loop_
_entity_poly.entity_id
_entity_poly.type
_entity_poly.pdbx_seq_one_letter_code
_entity_poly.pdbx_strand_id
1 'polypeptide(L)'
;IHSRGSTVSTAHGGELLQSADTWFAPTDVTTGPDGAVYVADWHDARTAHPDPDADWDRSNGRIYRLISGANERPVVPDFVRLSAEQLWQLHSDERQWYVRKARCELARRMAVNPDAAELQSLRQRLKAVVTGSAVLSEALEGLWSLHVLGGVDESVVLQLLSSPHAAVRGWAVRLTGDSGVVSELLAHRLDEFAEQESDVGVLQQLAATAARLPAAVAMPVINANINRDDHGDDPCLPLLWWWAVERHSVSGRAEVLRRFVRPTLWQSRLGRDVLLPRLIRRYAAEGTVEGLDAVAQLLKAAPGAAERRGLWDSVVSGWQERRSRGLEAGSGLTSEQIGSHETAALLLADWRAEMSNLSLLRAGLLAGQSEPRAWAVQSAFDGGLADEVRIPLLDVLSQSGSADLSEAALAVVVSDQSEAVRSAALRVLANSGGDESVAKALTALHQRVPASALNSQLRDVLLSRVEWARQWLLAVDAGQIPAAATSLEQIRRVALFGDAGLDVLVAKHWGRLQGSNREERLAEVRRLNNDLRAGAGHAGSGKDLFRRHCAACHQLFGEGNRVGPDLTTANRQDRDFLLISLVDPSSVIRREYVSVVVQTQSGRVLTGLPIQRSESQLVLADAKGERQEISTAEIEDLQESPVSLMPEDLYRQLNPQQLRDLFAYLQSGG
;
A
#
# COMPACT_ATOMS: atom_id res chain seq x y z
N ILE A 1 9.20 5.14 -25.38
CA ILE A 1 8.76 5.89 -24.18
C ILE A 1 7.65 6.82 -24.65
N HIS A 2 6.48 6.79 -24.01
CA HIS A 2 5.35 7.65 -24.35
C HIS A 2 4.98 8.49 -23.14
N SER A 3 4.58 9.75 -23.36
CA SER A 3 4.08 10.62 -22.30
C SER A 3 2.76 10.08 -21.75
N ARG A 4 2.62 10.06 -20.42
CA ARG A 4 1.38 9.73 -19.71
C ARG A 4 1.19 10.75 -18.59
N GLY A 5 0.73 11.94 -18.95
CA GLY A 5 0.62 13.05 -18.01
C GLY A 5 1.98 13.40 -17.41
N SER A 6 2.08 13.43 -16.08
CA SER A 6 3.30 13.72 -15.31
C SER A 6 4.26 12.52 -15.18
N THR A 7 3.95 11.41 -15.84
CA THR A 7 4.82 10.23 -15.90
C THR A 7 4.97 9.74 -17.34
N VAL A 8 5.72 8.65 -17.50
CA VAL A 8 5.92 8.01 -18.80
C VAL A 8 5.44 6.57 -18.76
N SER A 9 5.00 6.07 -19.92
CA SER A 9 4.87 4.64 -20.16
C SER A 9 6.00 4.16 -21.07
N THR A 10 6.49 2.96 -20.79
CA THR A 10 7.45 2.27 -21.64
C THR A 10 6.74 1.09 -22.30
N ALA A 11 7.18 0.78 -23.51
CA ALA A 11 6.76 -0.40 -24.25
C ALA A 11 8.01 -1.01 -24.88
N HIS A 12 7.99 -2.31 -25.14
CA HIS A 12 9.08 -2.97 -25.86
C HIS A 12 9.20 -2.37 -27.27
N GLY A 13 10.34 -1.74 -27.54
CA GLY A 13 10.59 -1.01 -28.80
C GLY A 13 11.19 -1.89 -29.91
N GLY A 14 11.30 -3.20 -29.68
CA GLY A 14 12.04 -4.13 -30.53
C GLY A 14 13.44 -4.42 -30.02
N GLU A 15 14.13 -5.29 -30.74
CA GLU A 15 15.45 -5.79 -30.36
C GLU A 15 16.53 -5.10 -31.18
N LEU A 16 17.41 -4.35 -30.51
CA LEU A 16 18.51 -3.62 -31.14
C LEU A 16 19.69 -4.54 -31.50
N LEU A 17 19.95 -5.57 -30.67
CA LEU A 17 21.05 -6.50 -30.81
C LEU A 17 20.61 -7.86 -30.29
N GLN A 18 20.78 -8.90 -31.11
CA GLN A 18 20.63 -10.30 -30.75
C GLN A 18 21.99 -10.98 -30.87
N SER A 19 22.30 -11.90 -29.95
CA SER A 19 23.51 -12.72 -29.99
C SER A 19 23.12 -14.19 -29.92
N ALA A 20 23.82 -15.04 -30.68
CA ALA A 20 23.72 -16.49 -30.56
C ALA A 20 24.53 -17.04 -29.37
N ASP A 21 25.34 -16.19 -28.73
CA ASP A 21 26.12 -16.55 -27.55
C ASP A 21 25.22 -16.58 -26.32
N THR A 22 25.15 -17.75 -25.67
CA THR A 22 24.30 -17.99 -24.50
C THR A 22 24.74 -17.22 -23.25
N TRP A 23 25.96 -16.66 -23.24
CA TRP A 23 26.49 -15.87 -22.12
C TRP A 23 26.57 -14.37 -22.43
N PHE A 24 25.96 -13.92 -23.54
CA PHE A 24 25.81 -12.50 -23.85
C PHE A 24 24.82 -11.84 -22.88
N ALA A 25 25.32 -10.92 -22.05
CA ALA A 25 24.53 -10.13 -21.12
C ALA A 25 24.92 -8.64 -21.23
N PRO A 26 24.25 -7.87 -22.11
CA PRO A 26 24.53 -6.45 -22.27
C PRO A 26 24.11 -5.68 -21.01
N THR A 27 25.05 -4.96 -20.40
CA THR A 27 24.83 -4.25 -19.12
C THR A 27 24.81 -2.74 -19.26
N ASP A 28 25.41 -2.18 -20.32
CA ASP A 28 25.46 -0.73 -20.52
C ASP A 28 25.51 -0.34 -22.01
N VAL A 29 25.08 0.87 -22.32
CA VAL A 29 25.06 1.43 -23.68
C VAL A 29 25.44 2.91 -23.70
N THR A 30 26.27 3.31 -24.66
CA THR A 30 26.66 4.72 -24.84
C THR A 30 26.93 5.07 -26.29
N THR A 31 27.06 6.37 -26.60
CA THR A 31 27.48 6.84 -27.93
C THR A 31 28.95 7.27 -27.90
N GLY A 32 29.70 6.91 -28.94
CA GLY A 32 31.11 7.29 -29.07
C GLY A 32 31.34 8.55 -29.90
N PRO A 33 32.62 8.99 -30.02
CA PRO A 33 33.00 10.16 -30.82
C PRO A 33 32.71 10.00 -32.32
N ASP A 34 32.60 8.77 -32.80
CA ASP A 34 32.22 8.42 -34.17
C ASP A 34 30.70 8.37 -34.40
N GLY A 35 29.89 8.66 -33.38
CA GLY A 35 28.44 8.51 -33.42
C GLY A 35 27.98 7.04 -33.38
N ALA A 36 28.88 6.08 -33.21
CA ALA A 36 28.53 4.67 -33.06
C ALA A 36 27.91 4.43 -31.68
N VAL A 37 27.05 3.42 -31.59
CA VAL A 37 26.50 2.94 -30.32
C VAL A 37 27.41 1.84 -29.78
N TYR A 38 27.93 2.01 -28.58
CA TYR A 38 28.78 1.05 -27.90
C TYR A 38 27.97 0.33 -26.84
N VAL A 39 28.01 -1.00 -26.84
CA VAL A 39 27.34 -1.86 -25.84
C VAL A 39 28.40 -2.61 -25.07
N ALA A 40 28.38 -2.47 -23.75
CA ALA A 40 29.23 -3.26 -22.85
C ALA A 40 28.49 -4.57 -22.49
N ASP A 41 29.18 -5.69 -22.66
CA ASP A 41 28.66 -7.03 -22.42
C ASP A 41 29.40 -7.66 -21.24
N TRP A 42 28.66 -7.89 -20.15
CA TRP A 42 29.09 -8.70 -19.02
C TRP A 42 28.99 -10.17 -19.44
N HIS A 43 30.03 -10.64 -20.10
CA HIS A 43 30.09 -12.01 -20.61
C HIS A 43 30.50 -12.97 -19.48
N ASP A 44 29.54 -13.58 -18.78
CA ASP A 44 29.79 -14.54 -17.69
C ASP A 44 28.62 -15.54 -17.55
N ALA A 45 28.96 -16.81 -17.25
CA ALA A 45 28.01 -17.89 -17.03
C ALA A 45 27.19 -17.76 -15.72
N ARG A 46 27.66 -16.97 -14.74
CA ARG A 46 27.05 -16.74 -13.41
C ARG A 46 26.25 -15.42 -13.30
N THR A 47 25.65 -14.94 -14.38
CA THR A 47 25.02 -13.61 -14.46
C THR A 47 23.79 -13.39 -13.57
N ALA A 48 23.05 -14.43 -13.14
CA ALA A 48 21.81 -14.27 -12.36
C ALA A 48 21.46 -15.47 -11.45
N HIS A 49 22.30 -15.80 -10.47
CA HIS A 49 22.02 -16.85 -9.46
C HIS A 49 21.61 -18.27 -9.95
N PRO A 50 22.08 -18.87 -11.07
CA PRO A 50 21.94 -20.31 -11.25
C PRO A 50 23.32 -20.99 -11.19
N ASP A 51 23.39 -22.04 -10.40
CA ASP A 51 24.56 -22.91 -10.19
C ASP A 51 25.63 -22.42 -9.17
N PRO A 52 25.60 -22.95 -7.92
CA PRO A 52 26.65 -22.71 -6.93
C PRO A 52 28.02 -23.27 -7.35
N ASP A 53 28.13 -24.05 -8.43
CA ASP A 53 29.36 -24.70 -8.88
C ASP A 53 30.06 -24.01 -10.08
N ALA A 54 29.48 -22.99 -10.73
CA ALA A 54 30.04 -22.37 -11.94
C ALA A 54 31.08 -21.23 -11.72
N ASP A 55 32.38 -21.37 -11.96
CA ASP A 55 33.35 -20.27 -11.67
C ASP A 55 33.14 -18.94 -12.44
N TRP A 56 33.49 -17.80 -11.80
CA TRP A 56 33.46 -16.46 -12.43
C TRP A 56 34.55 -16.33 -13.50
N ASP A 57 34.19 -15.94 -14.72
CA ASP A 57 35.16 -15.67 -15.79
C ASP A 57 35.62 -14.21 -15.75
N ARG A 58 36.78 -13.98 -15.13
CA ARG A 58 37.41 -12.66 -15.05
C ARG A 58 38.33 -12.36 -16.24
N SER A 59 38.48 -13.29 -17.17
CA SER A 59 39.44 -13.16 -18.27
C SER A 59 38.84 -12.46 -19.50
N ASN A 60 37.50 -12.40 -19.59
CA ASN A 60 36.81 -11.96 -20.78
C ASN A 60 35.79 -10.85 -20.48
N GLY A 61 35.64 -9.95 -21.43
CA GLY A 61 34.67 -8.86 -21.44
C GLY A 61 34.63 -8.26 -22.83
N ARG A 62 33.44 -7.90 -23.33
CA ARG A 62 33.27 -7.50 -24.72
C ARG A 62 32.66 -6.12 -24.83
N ILE A 63 33.11 -5.35 -25.81
CA ILE A 63 32.50 -4.08 -26.20
C ILE A 63 32.08 -4.20 -27.66
N TYR A 64 30.78 -4.18 -27.91
CA TYR A 64 30.21 -4.16 -29.25
C TYR A 64 30.13 -2.72 -29.74
N ARG A 65 30.62 -2.45 -30.95
CA ARG A 65 30.46 -1.16 -31.63
C ARG A 65 29.47 -1.33 -32.77
N LEU A 66 28.29 -0.74 -32.64
CA LEU A 66 27.21 -0.77 -33.61
C LEU A 66 27.28 0.48 -34.50
N ILE A 67 27.39 0.25 -35.81
CA ILE A 67 27.45 1.31 -36.83
C ILE A 67 26.47 1.01 -37.95
N SER A 68 25.93 2.07 -38.56
CA SER A 68 25.22 1.97 -39.83
C SER A 68 26.22 2.12 -40.97
N GLY A 69 26.45 1.04 -41.73
CA GLY A 69 27.38 1.04 -42.86
C GLY A 69 28.86 1.17 -42.48
N ALA A 70 29.69 1.61 -43.43
CA ALA A 70 31.10 1.88 -43.20
C ALA A 70 31.26 3.28 -42.57
N ASN A 71 31.75 3.34 -41.33
CA ASN A 71 32.04 4.59 -40.64
C ASN A 71 33.46 4.54 -40.06
N GLU A 72 34.33 5.43 -40.55
CA GLU A 72 35.71 5.57 -40.09
C GLU A 72 35.76 6.12 -38.65
N ARG A 73 36.78 5.73 -37.89
CA ARG A 73 36.98 6.29 -36.54
C ARG A 73 37.54 7.71 -36.70
N PRO A 74 36.86 8.75 -36.19
CA PRO A 74 37.35 10.12 -36.29
C PRO A 74 38.56 10.30 -35.39
N VAL A 75 39.43 11.22 -35.78
CA VAL A 75 40.49 11.71 -34.89
C VAL A 75 39.85 12.55 -33.80
N VAL A 76 39.99 12.10 -32.56
CA VAL A 76 39.47 12.80 -31.38
C VAL A 76 40.48 13.87 -30.95
N PRO A 77 40.10 15.17 -30.89
CA PRO A 77 41.00 16.21 -30.42
C PRO A 77 41.27 16.06 -28.92
N ASP A 78 42.45 16.49 -28.49
CA ASP A 78 42.77 16.62 -27.07
C ASP A 78 42.07 17.86 -26.50
N PHE A 79 40.91 17.64 -25.87
CA PHE A 79 40.09 18.71 -25.29
C PHE A 79 40.84 19.57 -24.27
N VAL A 80 41.84 19.02 -23.58
CA VAL A 80 42.64 19.77 -22.59
C VAL A 80 43.53 20.82 -23.28
N ARG A 81 43.89 20.60 -24.55
CA ARG A 81 44.72 21.51 -25.34
C ARG A 81 43.93 22.55 -26.13
N LEU A 82 42.62 22.38 -26.29
CA LEU A 82 41.77 23.34 -26.98
C LEU A 82 41.68 24.66 -26.19
N SER A 83 41.62 25.81 -26.86
CA SER A 83 41.30 27.07 -26.20
C SER A 83 39.84 27.11 -25.74
N ALA A 84 39.46 28.01 -24.83
CA ALA A 84 38.05 28.12 -24.44
C ALA A 84 37.15 28.51 -25.62
N GLU A 85 37.66 29.28 -26.57
CA GLU A 85 36.93 29.61 -27.80
C GLU A 85 36.72 28.37 -28.69
N GLN A 86 37.73 27.52 -28.82
CA GLN A 86 37.58 26.26 -29.56
C GLN A 86 36.60 25.31 -28.86
N LEU A 87 36.63 25.24 -27.53
CA LEU A 87 35.65 24.47 -26.75
C LEU A 87 34.23 25.05 -26.88
N TRP A 88 34.10 26.37 -26.94
CA TRP A 88 32.83 27.05 -27.18
C TRP A 88 32.25 26.69 -28.55
N GLN A 89 33.06 26.73 -29.61
CA GLN A 89 32.62 26.39 -30.98
C GLN A 89 32.06 24.96 -31.08
N LEU A 90 32.55 24.02 -30.27
CA LEU A 90 32.02 22.65 -30.23
C LEU A 90 30.59 22.54 -29.68
N HIS A 91 29.99 23.61 -29.15
CA HIS A 91 28.61 23.59 -28.68
C HIS A 91 27.58 23.47 -29.81
N SER A 92 28.00 23.76 -31.05
CA SER A 92 27.18 23.62 -32.26
C SER A 92 27.52 22.37 -33.07
N ASP A 93 28.33 21.45 -32.54
CA ASP A 93 28.64 20.18 -33.22
C ASP A 93 27.41 19.24 -33.19
N GLU A 94 27.09 18.63 -34.33
CA GLU A 94 25.97 17.69 -34.45
C GLU A 94 26.15 16.43 -33.59
N ARG A 95 27.40 16.08 -33.27
CA ARG A 95 27.74 14.90 -32.46
C ARG A 95 27.79 15.29 -30.99
N GLN A 96 26.73 14.91 -30.28
CA GLN A 96 26.54 15.16 -28.84
C GLN A 96 27.73 14.74 -27.94
N TRP A 97 28.52 13.76 -28.35
CA TRP A 97 29.73 13.38 -27.62
C TRP A 97 30.73 14.54 -27.51
N TYR A 98 31.01 15.26 -28.60
CA TYR A 98 31.96 16.39 -28.61
C TYR A 98 31.43 17.55 -27.77
N VAL A 99 30.14 17.86 -27.93
CA VAL A 99 29.44 18.89 -27.16
C VAL A 99 29.58 18.61 -25.66
N ARG A 100 29.28 17.38 -25.21
CA ARG A 100 29.39 16.99 -23.80
C ARG A 100 30.82 17.07 -23.28
N LYS A 101 31.80 16.59 -24.05
CA LYS A 101 33.23 16.64 -23.65
C LYS A 101 33.75 18.07 -23.56
N ALA A 102 33.34 18.94 -24.48
CA ALA A 102 33.70 20.36 -24.44
C ALA A 102 33.16 21.05 -23.19
N ARG A 103 31.89 20.82 -22.84
CA ARG A 103 31.26 21.34 -21.62
C ARG A 103 31.92 20.84 -20.34
N CYS A 104 32.20 19.53 -20.25
CA CYS A 104 32.90 18.96 -19.11
C CYS A 104 34.28 19.61 -18.92
N GLU A 105 35.02 19.83 -20.00
CA GLU A 105 36.33 20.46 -19.93
C GLU A 105 36.24 21.95 -19.55
N LEU A 106 35.28 22.71 -20.11
CA LEU A 106 35.04 24.10 -19.68
C LEU A 106 34.70 24.18 -18.20
N ALA A 107 33.77 23.34 -17.72
CA ALA A 107 33.39 23.27 -16.31
C ALA A 107 34.59 22.95 -15.42
N ARG A 108 35.42 21.97 -15.81
CA ARG A 108 36.63 21.58 -15.08
C ARG A 108 37.62 22.74 -14.97
N ARG A 109 37.87 23.46 -16.07
CA ARG A 109 38.80 24.61 -16.08
C ARG A 109 38.33 25.71 -15.15
N MET A 110 37.05 26.06 -15.25
CA MET A 110 36.45 27.14 -14.47
C MET A 110 36.34 26.79 -12.97
N ALA A 111 36.31 25.51 -12.60
CA ALA A 111 36.32 25.08 -11.21
C ALA A 111 37.72 25.14 -10.55
N VAL A 112 38.81 24.99 -11.32
CA VAL A 112 40.17 24.89 -10.77
C VAL A 112 40.91 26.22 -10.74
N ASN A 113 40.88 26.98 -11.84
CA ASN A 113 41.55 28.27 -11.95
C ASN A 113 40.84 29.16 -12.98
N PRO A 114 39.70 29.78 -12.60
CA PRO A 114 38.91 30.57 -13.53
C PRO A 114 39.62 31.89 -13.86
N ASP A 115 39.85 32.14 -15.15
CA ASP A 115 40.05 33.51 -15.63
C ASP A 115 38.72 34.26 -15.52
N ALA A 116 38.69 35.36 -14.76
CA ALA A 116 37.45 36.07 -14.45
C ALA A 116 36.79 36.70 -15.69
N ALA A 117 37.58 37.18 -16.65
CA ALA A 117 37.06 37.79 -17.87
C ALA A 117 36.51 36.74 -18.83
N GLU A 118 37.21 35.61 -18.97
CA GLU A 118 36.77 34.47 -19.77
C GLU A 118 35.49 33.84 -19.19
N LEU A 119 35.44 33.62 -17.87
CA LEU A 119 34.26 33.10 -17.18
C LEU A 119 33.05 34.02 -17.36
N GLN A 120 33.25 35.33 -17.21
CA GLN A 120 32.17 36.31 -17.39
C GLN A 120 31.68 36.34 -18.85
N SER A 121 32.59 36.29 -19.82
CA SER A 121 32.26 36.19 -21.25
C SER A 121 31.46 34.93 -21.56
N LEU A 122 31.87 33.78 -21.01
CA LEU A 122 31.20 32.50 -21.22
C LEU A 122 29.80 32.49 -20.59
N ARG A 123 29.63 33.02 -19.38
CA ARG A 123 28.31 33.19 -18.74
C ARG A 123 27.38 34.06 -19.56
N GLN A 124 27.86 35.18 -20.11
CA GLN A 124 27.07 36.06 -20.98
C GLN A 124 26.62 35.35 -22.26
N ARG A 125 27.53 34.61 -22.92
CA ARG A 125 27.21 33.83 -24.13
C ARG A 125 26.20 32.73 -23.86
N LEU A 126 26.40 31.97 -22.78
CA LEU A 126 25.45 30.93 -22.37
C LEU A 126 24.09 31.53 -22.01
N LYS A 127 24.04 32.65 -21.27
CA LYS A 127 22.78 33.35 -20.99
C LYS A 127 22.03 33.68 -22.27
N ALA A 128 22.72 34.23 -23.29
CA ALA A 128 22.11 34.51 -24.59
C ALA A 128 21.54 33.25 -25.26
N VAL A 129 22.28 32.13 -25.25
CA VAL A 129 21.82 30.84 -25.80
C VAL A 129 20.55 30.35 -25.07
N VAL A 130 20.56 30.32 -23.75
CA VAL A 130 19.45 29.79 -22.96
C VAL A 130 18.17 30.62 -23.16
N THR A 131 18.31 31.94 -23.25
CA THR A 131 17.16 32.84 -23.37
C THR A 131 16.66 33.01 -24.81
N GLY A 132 17.47 32.66 -25.81
CA GLY A 132 17.20 32.97 -27.22
C GLY A 132 17.09 31.75 -28.15
N SER A 133 17.50 30.54 -27.73
CA SER A 133 17.47 29.38 -28.62
C SER A 133 16.05 28.87 -28.87
N ALA A 134 15.73 28.67 -30.14
CA ALA A 134 14.52 27.99 -30.59
C ALA A 134 14.63 26.46 -30.46
N VAL A 135 15.83 25.92 -30.21
CA VAL A 135 16.10 24.49 -30.10
C VAL A 135 16.17 24.08 -28.62
N LEU A 136 15.29 23.16 -28.21
CA LEU A 136 15.17 22.74 -26.82
C LEU A 136 16.48 22.22 -26.22
N SER A 137 17.21 21.35 -26.94
CA SER A 137 18.46 20.76 -26.47
C SER A 137 19.53 21.83 -26.22
N GLU A 138 19.69 22.78 -27.14
CA GLU A 138 20.63 23.89 -26.97
C GLU A 138 20.28 24.74 -25.74
N ALA A 139 18.99 25.07 -25.56
CA ALA A 139 18.54 25.87 -24.43
C ALA A 139 18.78 25.15 -23.08
N LEU A 140 18.40 23.87 -22.96
CA LEU A 140 18.59 23.08 -21.75
C LEU A 140 20.05 22.86 -21.43
N GLU A 141 20.82 22.46 -22.43
CA GLU A 141 22.22 22.18 -22.22
C GLU A 141 23.03 23.45 -21.93
N GLY A 142 22.63 24.57 -22.54
CA GLY A 142 23.11 25.90 -22.18
C GLY A 142 22.78 26.25 -20.73
N LEU A 143 21.58 25.92 -20.25
CA LEU A 143 21.12 26.21 -18.88
C LEU A 143 21.94 25.41 -17.87
N TRP A 144 22.14 24.11 -18.10
CA TRP A 144 22.97 23.29 -17.23
C TRP A 144 24.42 23.75 -17.21
N SER A 145 24.96 24.13 -18.36
CA SER A 145 26.31 24.69 -18.46
C SER A 145 26.42 26.01 -17.69
N LEU A 146 25.46 26.91 -17.87
CA LEU A 146 25.39 28.19 -17.16
C LEU A 146 25.29 27.99 -15.64
N HIS A 147 24.48 27.02 -15.20
CA HIS A 147 24.31 26.68 -13.79
C HIS A 147 25.61 26.15 -13.16
N VAL A 148 26.27 25.18 -13.80
CA VAL A 148 27.56 24.63 -13.34
C VAL A 148 28.62 25.72 -13.23
N LEU A 149 28.58 26.72 -14.12
CA LEU A 149 29.47 27.87 -14.09
C LEU A 149 29.03 28.97 -13.12
N GLY A 150 27.97 28.78 -12.32
CA GLY A 150 27.47 29.76 -11.35
C GLY A 150 26.92 31.04 -11.98
N GLY A 151 26.39 30.96 -13.20
CA GLY A 151 25.83 32.09 -13.94
C GLY A 151 24.29 32.17 -13.95
N VAL A 152 23.60 31.27 -13.24
CA VAL A 152 22.13 31.33 -13.08
C VAL A 152 21.82 32.19 -11.87
N ASP A 153 21.54 33.47 -12.12
CA ASP A 153 21.05 34.42 -11.12
C ASP A 153 19.52 34.59 -11.22
N GLU A 154 18.94 35.36 -10.29
CA GLU A 154 17.50 35.64 -10.26
C GLU A 154 16.99 36.28 -11.56
N SER A 155 17.79 37.15 -12.20
CA SER A 155 17.39 37.78 -13.48
C SER A 155 17.26 36.76 -14.60
N VAL A 156 18.15 35.76 -14.62
CA VAL A 156 18.08 34.64 -15.56
C VAL A 156 16.81 33.84 -15.28
N VAL A 157 16.59 33.41 -14.03
CA VAL A 157 15.39 32.63 -13.66
C VAL A 157 14.10 33.32 -14.09
N LEU A 158 13.96 34.61 -13.79
CA LEU A 158 12.79 35.41 -14.17
C LEU A 158 12.54 35.41 -15.67
N GLN A 159 13.59 35.51 -16.48
CA GLN A 159 13.48 35.44 -17.94
C GLN A 159 13.11 34.03 -18.43
N LEU A 160 13.64 32.99 -17.77
CA LEU A 160 13.39 31.61 -18.15
C LEU A 160 11.99 31.12 -17.82
N LEU A 161 11.30 31.72 -16.84
CA LEU A 161 9.87 31.45 -16.60
C LEU A 161 8.98 31.81 -17.81
N SER A 162 9.46 32.67 -18.71
CA SER A 162 8.78 33.01 -19.97
C SER A 162 9.32 32.24 -21.18
N SER A 163 10.15 31.21 -20.98
CA SER A 163 10.69 30.41 -22.09
C SER A 163 9.57 29.70 -22.86
N PRO A 164 9.64 29.65 -24.21
CA PRO A 164 8.70 28.86 -25.01
C PRO A 164 8.82 27.35 -24.72
N HIS A 165 9.96 26.91 -24.18
CA HIS A 165 10.25 25.51 -23.90
C HIS A 165 9.81 25.13 -22.48
N ALA A 166 8.80 24.27 -22.35
CA ALA A 166 8.30 23.81 -21.05
C ALA A 166 9.41 23.23 -20.16
N ALA A 167 10.30 22.40 -20.71
CA ALA A 167 11.39 21.82 -19.94
C ALA A 167 12.39 22.88 -19.41
N VAL A 168 12.60 23.99 -20.14
CA VAL A 168 13.45 25.10 -19.65
C VAL A 168 12.77 25.81 -18.48
N ARG A 169 11.46 26.06 -18.57
CA ARG A 169 10.68 26.61 -17.44
C ARG A 169 10.72 25.69 -16.23
N GLY A 170 10.53 24.38 -16.43
CA GLY A 170 10.65 23.36 -15.39
C GLY A 170 12.03 23.38 -14.71
N TRP A 171 13.11 23.45 -15.48
CA TRP A 171 14.45 23.58 -14.90
C TRP A 171 14.69 24.89 -14.16
N ALA A 172 14.15 26.02 -14.63
CA ALA A 172 14.21 27.28 -13.90
C ALA A 172 13.52 27.16 -12.52
N VAL A 173 12.33 26.54 -12.47
CA VAL A 173 11.61 26.25 -11.22
C VAL A 173 12.38 25.28 -10.32
N ARG A 174 13.01 24.24 -10.90
CA ARG A 174 13.83 23.28 -10.15
C ARG A 174 15.02 23.93 -9.48
N LEU A 175 15.82 24.69 -10.24
CA LEU A 175 17.02 25.36 -9.73
C LEU A 175 16.67 26.38 -8.63
N THR A 176 15.50 27.03 -8.76
CA THR A 176 14.97 27.89 -7.70
C THR A 176 14.59 27.12 -6.44
N GLY A 177 14.00 25.93 -6.58
CA GLY A 177 13.70 25.07 -5.43
C GLY A 177 14.95 24.49 -4.77
N ASP A 178 15.99 24.21 -5.55
CA ASP A 178 17.26 23.66 -5.06
C ASP A 178 18.07 24.70 -4.25
N SER A 179 17.89 26.01 -4.49
CA SER A 179 18.52 27.05 -3.66
C SER A 179 17.90 27.18 -2.26
N GLY A 180 16.63 26.78 -2.11
CA GLY A 180 15.85 26.89 -0.86
C GLY A 180 15.51 28.33 -0.41
N VAL A 181 16.03 29.34 -1.10
CA VAL A 181 15.86 30.77 -0.78
C VAL A 181 15.40 31.50 -2.03
N VAL A 182 14.31 32.26 -1.88
CA VAL A 182 13.78 33.13 -2.94
C VAL A 182 13.57 34.55 -2.41
N SER A 183 13.76 35.53 -3.28
CA SER A 183 13.40 36.92 -2.99
C SER A 183 11.87 37.09 -3.01
N GLU A 184 11.37 38.21 -2.50
CA GLU A 184 9.95 38.57 -2.61
C GLU A 184 9.51 38.73 -4.07
N LEU A 185 10.37 39.31 -4.92
CA LEU A 185 10.10 39.48 -6.34
C LEU A 185 9.92 38.13 -7.03
N LEU A 186 10.86 37.20 -6.83
CA LEU A 186 10.80 35.88 -7.44
C LEU A 186 9.63 35.06 -6.88
N ALA A 187 9.33 35.17 -5.58
CA ALA A 187 8.16 34.53 -4.98
C ALA A 187 6.85 34.98 -5.64
N HIS A 188 6.67 36.30 -5.84
CA HIS A 188 5.50 36.84 -6.53
C HIS A 188 5.43 36.37 -7.98
N ARG A 189 6.56 36.36 -8.69
CA ARG A 189 6.62 35.90 -10.08
C ARG A 189 6.36 34.40 -10.24
N LEU A 190 6.75 33.57 -9.26
CA LEU A 190 6.42 32.14 -9.23
C LEU A 190 4.92 31.90 -9.01
N ASP A 191 4.28 32.71 -8.17
CA ASP A 191 2.84 32.64 -7.93
C ASP A 191 2.04 32.93 -9.21
N GLU A 192 2.31 34.08 -9.84
CA GLU A 192 1.69 34.46 -11.13
C GLU A 192 1.98 33.44 -12.24
N PHE A 193 3.19 32.89 -12.26
CA PHE A 193 3.58 31.84 -13.20
C PHE A 193 2.77 30.56 -12.98
N ALA A 194 2.60 30.13 -11.73
CA ALA A 194 1.84 28.94 -11.38
C ALA A 194 0.34 29.05 -11.72
N GLU A 195 -0.21 30.27 -11.74
CA GLU A 195 -1.60 30.51 -12.20
C GLU A 195 -1.78 30.37 -13.71
N GLN A 196 -0.71 30.52 -14.50
CA GLN A 196 -0.80 30.54 -15.97
C GLN A 196 -0.24 29.26 -16.61
N GLU A 197 0.62 28.53 -15.91
CA GLU A 197 1.23 27.31 -16.43
C GLU A 197 0.21 26.18 -16.61
N SER A 198 0.34 25.46 -17.72
CA SER A 198 -0.53 24.34 -18.10
C SER A 198 0.24 23.08 -18.52
N ASP A 199 1.56 23.18 -18.69
CA ASP A 199 2.40 22.02 -18.95
C ASP A 199 2.53 21.15 -17.69
N VAL A 200 2.04 19.92 -17.80
CA VAL A 200 1.98 18.95 -16.70
C VAL A 200 3.36 18.65 -16.10
N GLY A 201 4.42 18.62 -16.91
CA GLY A 201 5.78 18.39 -16.43
C GLY A 201 6.31 19.57 -15.62
N VAL A 202 5.94 20.80 -15.99
CA VAL A 202 6.26 21.99 -15.22
C VAL A 202 5.46 22.05 -13.92
N LEU A 203 4.16 21.74 -13.96
CA LEU A 203 3.31 21.68 -12.77
C LEU A 203 3.81 20.64 -11.76
N GLN A 204 4.28 19.48 -12.22
CA GLN A 204 4.93 18.47 -11.39
C GLN A 204 6.15 19.05 -10.67
N GLN A 205 7.00 19.80 -11.40
CA GLN A 205 8.17 20.42 -10.82
C GLN A 205 7.82 21.59 -9.89
N LEU A 206 6.75 22.34 -10.16
CA LEU A 206 6.22 23.37 -9.26
C LEU A 206 5.77 22.77 -7.93
N ALA A 207 5.02 21.66 -7.94
CA ALA A 207 4.64 20.94 -6.72
C ALA A 207 5.89 20.52 -5.92
N ALA A 208 6.90 19.98 -6.61
CA ALA A 208 8.14 19.55 -5.96
C ALA A 208 8.97 20.71 -5.39
N THR A 209 9.01 21.84 -6.09
CA THR A 209 9.67 23.06 -5.61
C THR A 209 8.90 23.68 -4.44
N ALA A 210 7.57 23.73 -4.49
CA ALA A 210 6.75 24.23 -3.39
C ALA A 210 6.95 23.42 -2.10
N ALA A 211 7.15 22.11 -2.18
CA ALA A 211 7.49 21.29 -1.01
C ALA A 211 8.84 21.66 -0.36
N ARG A 212 9.76 22.29 -1.09
CA ARG A 212 11.12 22.64 -0.62
C ARG A 212 11.24 24.08 -0.12
N LEU A 213 10.30 24.96 -0.48
CA LEU A 213 10.32 26.36 -0.11
C LEU A 213 9.57 26.63 1.20
N PRO A 214 9.84 27.75 1.91
CA PRO A 214 9.08 28.14 3.09
C PRO A 214 7.58 28.29 2.78
N ALA A 215 6.71 27.98 3.75
CA ALA A 215 5.25 27.99 3.58
C ALA A 215 4.70 29.32 3.03
N ALA A 216 5.29 30.46 3.41
CA ALA A 216 4.88 31.79 2.93
C ALA A 216 5.00 31.95 1.39
N VAL A 217 5.98 31.25 0.79
CA VAL A 217 6.23 31.25 -0.66
C VAL A 217 5.53 30.08 -1.34
N ALA A 218 5.56 28.91 -0.70
CA ALA A 218 5.01 27.68 -1.27
C ALA A 218 3.48 27.71 -1.38
N MET A 219 2.79 28.24 -0.37
CA MET A 219 1.33 28.18 -0.30
C MET A 219 0.60 29.02 -1.36
N PRO A 220 1.08 30.21 -1.78
CA PRO A 220 0.59 30.88 -3.00
C PRO A 220 0.65 29.99 -4.25
N VAL A 221 1.83 29.43 -4.57
CA VAL A 221 2.04 28.52 -5.72
C VAL A 221 1.13 27.29 -5.66
N ILE A 222 0.96 26.70 -4.47
CA ILE A 222 0.02 25.59 -4.25
C ILE A 222 -1.42 26.09 -4.49
N ASN A 223 -1.81 27.23 -3.92
CA ASN A 223 -3.16 27.78 -4.06
C ASN A 223 -3.56 28.02 -5.53
N ALA A 224 -2.60 28.47 -6.35
CA ALA A 224 -2.80 28.65 -7.79
C ALA A 224 -3.27 27.36 -8.49
N ASN A 225 -2.97 26.18 -7.93
CA ASN A 225 -3.20 24.88 -8.56
C ASN A 225 -4.31 24.04 -7.90
N ILE A 226 -4.48 24.13 -6.57
CA ILE A 226 -5.47 23.30 -5.84
C ILE A 226 -6.94 23.72 -6.07
N ASN A 227 -7.16 24.87 -6.72
CA ASN A 227 -8.49 25.36 -7.07
C ASN A 227 -8.88 25.05 -8.53
N ARG A 228 -8.12 24.16 -9.21
CA ARG A 228 -8.31 23.81 -10.62
C ARG A 228 -8.46 22.30 -10.77
N ASP A 229 -9.19 21.87 -11.79
CA ASP A 229 -9.40 20.45 -12.10
C ASP A 229 -8.74 20.00 -13.41
N ASP A 230 -7.93 20.87 -14.03
CA ASP A 230 -7.31 20.68 -15.36
C ASP A 230 -6.56 19.34 -15.49
N HIS A 231 -6.05 18.80 -14.36
CA HIS A 231 -5.26 17.56 -14.31
C HIS A 231 -5.68 16.61 -13.18
N GLY A 232 -6.97 16.61 -12.81
CA GLY A 232 -7.48 15.75 -11.73
C GLY A 232 -7.28 14.25 -11.96
N ASP A 233 -7.28 13.80 -13.22
CA ASP A 233 -7.10 12.40 -13.62
C ASP A 233 -5.62 12.02 -13.89
N ASP A 234 -4.69 12.94 -13.70
CA ASP A 234 -3.27 12.67 -13.86
C ASP A 234 -2.77 11.64 -12.82
N PRO A 235 -1.95 10.65 -13.21
CA PRO A 235 -1.56 9.55 -12.32
C PRO A 235 -0.71 9.98 -11.12
N CYS A 236 -0.06 11.14 -11.13
CA CYS A 236 0.84 11.55 -10.04
C CYS A 236 0.57 12.96 -9.50
N LEU A 237 0.09 13.91 -10.30
CA LEU A 237 -0.10 15.30 -9.87
C LEU A 237 -0.98 15.47 -8.63
N PRO A 238 -2.16 14.81 -8.50
CA PRO A 238 -2.98 14.96 -7.30
C PRO A 238 -2.24 14.60 -6.01
N LEU A 239 -1.44 13.53 -6.04
CA LEU A 239 -0.64 13.09 -4.89
C LEU A 239 0.61 13.94 -4.67
N LEU A 240 1.20 14.50 -5.73
CA LEU A 240 2.30 15.45 -5.61
C LEU A 240 1.86 16.77 -4.95
N TRP A 241 0.67 17.27 -5.31
CA TRP A 241 0.08 18.42 -4.62
C TRP A 241 -0.24 18.11 -3.16
N TRP A 242 -0.74 16.91 -2.86
CA TRP A 242 -0.89 16.47 -1.48
C TRP A 242 0.45 16.48 -0.73
N TRP A 243 1.50 15.89 -1.31
CA TRP A 243 2.83 15.88 -0.71
C TRP A 243 3.36 17.29 -0.41
N ALA A 244 3.15 18.24 -1.34
CA ALA A 244 3.52 19.64 -1.14
C ALA A 244 2.71 20.30 0.00
N VAL A 245 1.40 20.08 0.07
CA VAL A 245 0.53 20.59 1.15
C VAL A 245 0.92 19.99 2.50
N GLU A 246 1.09 18.67 2.56
CA GLU A 246 1.40 17.94 3.80
C GLU A 246 2.69 18.45 4.43
N ARG A 247 3.69 18.79 3.62
CA ARG A 247 4.97 19.33 4.08
C ARG A 247 4.84 20.62 4.89
N HIS A 248 3.77 21.38 4.64
CA HIS A 248 3.46 22.65 5.31
C HIS A 248 2.35 22.54 6.35
N SER A 249 1.70 21.38 6.50
CA SER A 249 0.55 21.21 7.40
C SER A 249 0.85 21.57 8.85
N VAL A 250 2.03 21.21 9.38
CA VAL A 250 2.39 21.48 10.78
C VAL A 250 3.08 22.84 10.93
N SER A 251 4.25 23.02 10.32
CA SER A 251 5.07 24.24 10.47
C SER A 251 4.49 25.47 9.77
N GLY A 252 3.66 25.28 8.75
CA GLY A 252 3.00 26.32 7.96
C GLY A 252 1.48 26.37 8.16
N ARG A 253 0.96 25.77 9.25
CA ARG A 253 -0.49 25.57 9.49
C ARG A 253 -1.35 26.78 9.18
N ALA A 254 -0.96 27.97 9.64
CA ALA A 254 -1.72 29.19 9.41
C ALA A 254 -1.85 29.54 7.92
N GLU A 255 -0.79 29.36 7.13
CA GLU A 255 -0.81 29.61 5.69
C GLU A 255 -1.63 28.54 4.93
N VAL A 256 -1.59 27.29 5.38
CA VAL A 256 -2.43 26.19 4.86
C VAL A 256 -3.89 26.49 5.13
N LEU A 257 -4.28 26.72 6.39
CA LEU A 257 -5.66 26.98 6.78
C LEU A 257 -6.24 28.21 6.08
N ARG A 258 -5.47 29.31 5.95
CA ARG A 258 -5.90 30.53 5.23
C ARG A 258 -6.41 30.25 3.81
N ARG A 259 -5.92 29.21 3.16
CA ARG A 259 -6.31 28.81 1.79
C ARG A 259 -7.37 27.73 1.80
N PHE A 260 -7.24 26.73 2.67
CA PHE A 260 -8.16 25.59 2.71
C PHE A 260 -9.54 25.93 3.28
N VAL A 261 -9.69 27.04 4.02
CA VAL A 261 -11.01 27.52 4.47
C VAL A 261 -11.76 28.37 3.44
N ARG A 262 -11.19 28.62 2.26
CA ARG A 262 -11.81 29.47 1.24
C ARG A 262 -12.93 28.73 0.52
N PRO A 263 -14.06 29.40 0.20
CA PRO A 263 -15.15 28.79 -0.58
C PRO A 263 -14.72 28.29 -1.96
N THR A 264 -13.67 28.87 -2.56
CA THR A 264 -13.14 28.46 -3.86
C THR A 264 -12.62 27.03 -3.86
N LEU A 265 -12.13 26.52 -2.72
CA LEU A 265 -11.63 25.15 -2.63
C LEU A 265 -12.71 24.11 -2.97
N TRP A 266 -13.96 24.40 -2.59
CA TRP A 266 -15.11 23.52 -2.81
C TRP A 266 -15.55 23.44 -4.28
N GLN A 267 -15.07 24.35 -5.12
CA GLN A 267 -15.33 24.38 -6.56
C GLN A 267 -14.42 23.40 -7.33
N SER A 268 -13.28 23.00 -6.76
CA SER A 268 -12.35 22.05 -7.36
C SER A 268 -12.53 20.64 -6.79
N ARG A 269 -12.60 19.63 -7.66
CA ARG A 269 -12.54 18.22 -7.28
C ARG A 269 -11.19 17.87 -6.65
N LEU A 270 -10.07 18.37 -7.18
CA LEU A 270 -8.75 18.17 -6.56
C LEU A 270 -8.74 18.70 -5.13
N GLY A 271 -9.17 19.95 -4.93
CA GLY A 271 -9.26 20.57 -3.61
C GLY A 271 -10.19 19.81 -2.65
N ARG A 272 -11.45 19.61 -3.06
CA ARG A 272 -12.54 19.06 -2.25
C ARG A 272 -12.42 17.56 -1.99
N ASP A 273 -12.14 16.76 -3.02
CA ASP A 273 -12.28 15.29 -2.96
C ASP A 273 -10.94 14.60 -2.69
N VAL A 274 -9.80 15.26 -2.97
CA VAL A 274 -8.47 14.68 -2.80
C VAL A 274 -7.71 15.31 -1.63
N LEU A 275 -7.57 16.63 -1.63
CA LEU A 275 -6.65 17.31 -0.71
C LEU A 275 -7.27 17.59 0.66
N LEU A 276 -8.49 18.14 0.70
CA LEU A 276 -9.19 18.46 1.95
C LEU A 276 -9.39 17.24 2.86
N PRO A 277 -9.87 16.07 2.38
CA PRO A 277 -10.04 14.88 3.21
C PRO A 277 -8.71 14.41 3.84
N ARG A 278 -7.63 14.43 3.05
CA ARG A 278 -6.29 14.06 3.54
C ARG A 278 -5.76 15.05 4.58
N LEU A 279 -5.99 16.35 4.38
CA LEU A 279 -5.59 17.38 5.33
C LEU A 279 -6.32 17.24 6.67
N ILE A 280 -7.64 17.01 6.64
CA ILE A 280 -8.44 16.76 7.84
C ILE A 280 -7.96 15.51 8.56
N ARG A 281 -7.73 14.41 7.84
CA ARG A 281 -7.18 13.18 8.41
C ARG A 281 -5.82 13.44 9.07
N ARG A 282 -4.93 14.18 8.40
CA ARG A 282 -3.59 14.50 8.90
C ARG A 282 -3.61 15.31 10.20
N TYR A 283 -4.52 16.27 10.32
CA TYR A 283 -4.71 17.06 11.54
C TYR A 283 -5.40 16.27 12.65
N ALA A 284 -6.42 15.47 12.33
CA ALA A 284 -7.08 14.60 13.29
C ALA A 284 -6.11 13.55 13.87
N ALA A 285 -5.17 13.04 13.05
CA ALA A 285 -4.13 12.10 13.49
C ALA A 285 -3.02 12.74 14.35
N GLU A 286 -2.92 14.07 14.38
CA GLU A 286 -1.83 14.77 15.06
C GLU A 286 -1.88 14.63 16.59
N GLY A 287 -3.10 14.58 17.15
CA GLY A 287 -3.29 14.40 18.60
C GLY A 287 -2.92 15.61 19.46
N THR A 288 -2.91 16.80 18.87
CA THR A 288 -2.62 18.09 19.52
C THR A 288 -3.87 18.98 19.54
N VAL A 289 -3.91 19.97 20.44
CA VAL A 289 -5.01 20.97 20.47
C VAL A 289 -5.04 21.74 19.16
N GLU A 290 -3.87 22.14 18.64
CA GLU A 290 -3.76 22.90 17.40
C GLU A 290 -4.23 22.11 16.17
N GLY A 291 -4.00 20.80 16.16
CA GLY A 291 -4.57 19.90 15.15
C GLY A 291 -6.09 19.83 15.25
N LEU A 292 -6.64 19.77 16.46
CA LEU A 292 -8.08 19.72 16.68
C LEU A 292 -8.78 21.05 16.34
N ASP A 293 -8.15 22.19 16.64
CA ASP A 293 -8.55 23.53 16.19
C ASP A 293 -8.58 23.61 14.67
N ALA A 294 -7.56 23.07 14.00
CA ALA A 294 -7.49 23.02 12.54
C ALA A 294 -8.64 22.19 11.94
N VAL A 295 -8.94 21.02 12.53
CA VAL A 295 -10.10 20.20 12.15
C VAL A 295 -11.40 21.00 12.29
N ALA A 296 -11.61 21.68 13.43
CA ALA A 296 -12.82 22.46 13.65
C ALA A 296 -12.97 23.61 12.62
N GLN A 297 -11.87 24.31 12.31
CA GLN A 297 -11.88 25.36 11.28
C GLN A 297 -12.24 24.83 9.89
N LEU A 298 -11.68 23.69 9.49
CA LEU A 298 -11.97 23.07 8.20
C LEU A 298 -13.42 22.57 8.11
N LEU A 299 -13.95 21.97 9.19
CA LEU A 299 -15.35 21.55 9.26
C LEU A 299 -16.32 22.75 9.18
N LYS A 300 -15.99 23.86 9.86
CA LYS A 300 -16.78 25.11 9.79
C LYS A 300 -16.74 25.77 8.42
N ALA A 301 -15.67 25.56 7.65
CA ALA A 301 -15.52 26.09 6.30
C ALA A 301 -16.32 25.33 5.24
N ALA A 302 -17.00 24.23 5.61
CA ALA A 302 -17.89 23.53 4.69
C ALA A 302 -19.08 24.43 4.27
N PRO A 303 -19.49 24.43 2.99
CA PRO A 303 -20.59 25.27 2.49
C PRO A 303 -21.93 24.99 3.15
N GLY A 304 -22.12 23.77 3.62
CA GLY A 304 -23.35 23.30 4.23
C GLY A 304 -23.12 22.12 5.18
N ALA A 305 -24.20 21.74 5.87
CA ALA A 305 -24.16 20.63 6.82
C ALA A 305 -23.96 19.28 6.13
N ALA A 306 -24.45 19.09 4.90
CA ALA A 306 -24.25 17.86 4.15
C ALA A 306 -22.77 17.68 3.76
N GLU A 307 -22.13 18.73 3.26
CA GLU A 307 -20.70 18.74 2.94
C GLU A 307 -19.85 18.51 4.19
N ARG A 308 -20.19 19.18 5.32
CA ARG A 308 -19.52 18.94 6.59
C ARG A 308 -19.65 17.49 7.04
N ARG A 309 -20.85 16.90 6.90
CA ARG A 309 -21.08 15.49 7.25
C ARG A 309 -20.18 14.54 6.46
N GLY A 310 -19.97 14.81 5.18
CA GLY A 310 -19.05 14.03 4.33
C GLY A 310 -17.57 14.08 4.74
N LEU A 311 -17.16 15.02 5.61
CA LEU A 311 -15.77 15.13 6.06
C LEU A 311 -15.47 14.27 7.30
N TRP A 312 -16.49 13.77 8.02
CA TRP A 312 -16.27 13.04 9.27
C TRP A 312 -15.56 11.70 9.08
N ASP A 313 -15.67 11.06 7.91
CA ASP A 313 -14.89 9.86 7.58
C ASP A 313 -13.38 10.11 7.68
N SER A 314 -12.95 11.31 7.28
CA SER A 314 -11.54 11.71 7.37
C SER A 314 -11.12 11.95 8.82
N VAL A 315 -12.00 12.55 9.63
CA VAL A 315 -11.77 12.76 11.07
C VAL A 315 -11.65 11.41 11.79
N VAL A 316 -12.60 10.50 11.55
CA VAL A 316 -12.61 9.13 12.11
C VAL A 316 -11.32 8.40 11.73
N SER A 317 -10.95 8.45 10.45
CA SER A 317 -9.70 7.82 9.97
C SER A 317 -8.47 8.36 10.70
N GLY A 318 -8.41 9.68 10.92
CA GLY A 318 -7.29 10.31 11.62
C GLY A 318 -7.24 9.94 13.10
N TRP A 319 -8.38 9.96 13.80
CA TRP A 319 -8.46 9.55 15.21
C TRP A 319 -8.14 8.06 15.41
N GLN A 320 -8.54 7.19 14.48
CA GLN A 320 -8.16 5.78 14.50
C GLN A 320 -6.65 5.59 14.31
N GLU A 321 -6.03 6.29 13.36
CA GLU A 321 -4.57 6.29 13.13
C GLU A 321 -3.78 6.80 14.33
N ARG A 322 -4.34 7.75 15.07
CA ARG A 322 -3.75 8.20 16.31
C ARG A 322 -3.78 7.11 17.38
N ARG A 323 -4.94 6.48 17.59
CA ARG A 323 -5.14 5.43 18.61
C ARG A 323 -4.19 4.26 18.38
N SER A 324 -4.00 3.84 17.13
CA SER A 324 -3.05 2.79 16.75
C SER A 324 -1.59 3.08 17.05
N ARG A 325 -1.16 4.34 17.01
CA ARG A 325 0.22 4.73 17.31
C ARG A 325 0.49 4.79 18.82
N GLY A 326 -0.48 4.41 19.67
CA GLY A 326 -0.36 4.49 21.13
C GLY A 326 -0.32 5.93 21.68
N LEU A 327 -0.70 6.92 20.87
CA LEU A 327 -0.66 8.35 21.23
C LEU A 327 -1.76 8.77 22.21
N GLU A 328 -2.60 7.83 22.68
CA GLU A 328 -3.51 8.02 23.81
C GLU A 328 -2.82 7.74 25.16
N ALA A 329 -1.77 6.90 25.18
CA ALA A 329 -1.00 6.58 26.38
C ALA A 329 0.20 7.51 26.61
N GLY A 330 0.43 8.48 25.70
CA GLY A 330 1.51 9.47 25.74
C GLY A 330 1.00 10.92 25.80
N SER A 331 1.77 11.88 25.27
CA SER A 331 1.48 13.33 25.30
C SER A 331 0.35 13.82 24.36
N GLY A 332 -0.56 12.94 23.93
CA GLY A 332 -1.65 13.27 23.01
C GLY A 332 -3.01 13.43 23.70
N LEU A 333 -3.99 14.03 23.01
CA LEU A 333 -5.32 14.35 23.57
C LEU A 333 -6.17 13.14 24.03
N THR A 334 -6.61 13.04 25.27
CA THR A 334 -7.54 11.96 25.67
C THR A 334 -8.90 12.08 24.94
N SER A 335 -9.69 10.99 24.90
CA SER A 335 -11.07 11.06 24.38
C SER A 335 -11.91 12.11 25.11
N GLU A 336 -11.67 12.31 26.41
CA GLU A 336 -12.30 13.37 27.20
C GLU A 336 -11.91 14.76 26.69
N GLN A 337 -10.63 15.00 26.40
CA GLN A 337 -10.17 16.26 25.85
C GLN A 337 -10.76 16.54 24.46
N ILE A 338 -10.83 15.52 23.58
CA ILE A 338 -11.52 15.63 22.28
C ILE A 338 -13.00 15.95 22.50
N GLY A 339 -13.64 15.25 23.43
CA GLY A 339 -15.05 15.39 23.73
C GLY A 339 -15.44 16.72 24.36
N SER A 340 -14.49 17.42 24.99
CA SER A 340 -14.66 18.75 25.55
C SER A 340 -14.40 19.89 24.56
N HIS A 341 -13.83 19.58 23.39
CA HIS A 341 -13.47 20.55 22.37
C HIS A 341 -14.70 20.99 21.53
N GLU A 342 -14.61 22.15 20.87
CA GLU A 342 -15.67 22.63 19.97
C GLU A 342 -15.98 21.69 18.79
N THR A 343 -15.02 20.85 18.40
CA THR A 343 -15.20 19.80 17.38
C THR A 343 -16.30 18.82 17.80
N ALA A 344 -16.40 18.51 19.10
CA ALA A 344 -17.45 17.64 19.62
C ALA A 344 -18.84 18.29 19.53
N ALA A 345 -18.93 19.62 19.67
CA ALA A 345 -20.21 20.33 19.49
C ALA A 345 -20.70 20.25 18.02
N LEU A 346 -19.79 20.38 17.05
CA LEU A 346 -20.10 20.18 15.63
C LEU A 346 -20.54 18.73 15.35
N LEU A 347 -19.81 17.76 15.93
CA LEU A 347 -20.11 16.34 15.84
C LEU A 347 -21.52 16.02 16.35
N LEU A 348 -21.86 16.47 17.55
CA LEU A 348 -23.18 16.24 18.15
C LEU A 348 -24.29 16.91 17.34
N ALA A 349 -24.07 18.12 16.82
CA ALA A 349 -25.05 18.79 15.97
C ALA A 349 -25.31 18.00 14.68
N ASP A 350 -24.26 17.52 14.02
CA ASP A 350 -24.38 16.71 12.80
C ASP A 350 -25.00 15.34 13.10
N TRP A 351 -24.59 14.68 14.18
CA TRP A 351 -25.12 13.38 14.58
C TRP A 351 -26.59 13.45 14.95
N ARG A 352 -27.04 14.46 15.72
CA ARG A 352 -28.47 14.63 16.05
C ARG A 352 -29.33 14.88 14.81
N ALA A 353 -28.75 15.47 13.76
CA ALA A 353 -29.44 15.66 12.49
C ALA A 353 -29.53 14.37 11.65
N GLU A 354 -28.61 13.42 11.83
CA GLU A 354 -28.52 12.19 11.05
C GLU A 354 -28.03 11.01 11.92
N MET A 355 -28.84 10.61 12.92
CA MET A 355 -28.42 9.68 13.98
C MET A 355 -28.02 8.29 13.46
N SER A 356 -28.57 7.86 12.32
CA SER A 356 -28.24 6.60 11.65
C SER A 356 -26.92 6.61 10.88
N ASN A 357 -26.24 7.75 10.79
CA ASN A 357 -24.95 7.85 10.10
C ASN A 357 -23.84 7.19 10.93
N LEU A 358 -23.34 6.05 10.45
CA LEU A 358 -22.37 5.22 11.17
C LEU A 358 -21.03 5.94 11.39
N SER A 359 -20.63 6.83 10.49
CA SER A 359 -19.38 7.59 10.60
C SER A 359 -19.45 8.60 11.73
N LEU A 360 -20.57 9.31 11.85
CA LEU A 360 -20.83 10.21 12.98
C LEU A 360 -20.91 9.43 14.29
N LEU A 361 -21.52 8.25 14.28
CA LEU A 361 -21.55 7.40 15.47
C LEU A 361 -20.15 6.94 15.91
N ARG A 362 -19.31 6.47 14.96
CA ARG A 362 -17.91 6.12 15.21
C ARG A 362 -17.12 7.30 15.76
N ALA A 363 -17.29 8.48 15.17
CA ALA A 363 -16.68 9.70 15.68
C ALA A 363 -17.12 10.00 17.12
N GLY A 364 -18.43 9.84 17.43
CA GLY A 364 -18.97 10.02 18.77
C GLY A 364 -18.32 9.10 19.80
N LEU A 365 -18.16 7.82 19.46
CA LEU A 365 -17.52 6.82 20.31
C LEU A 365 -16.03 7.15 20.54
N LEU A 366 -15.29 7.52 19.48
CA LEU A 366 -13.87 7.91 19.58
C LEU A 366 -13.66 9.19 20.41
N ALA A 367 -14.60 10.13 20.31
CA ALA A 367 -14.63 11.36 21.08
C ALA A 367 -15.24 11.21 22.49
N GLY A 368 -15.49 9.97 22.95
CA GLY A 368 -16.01 9.70 24.29
C GLY A 368 -17.40 10.26 24.58
N GLN A 369 -18.22 10.51 23.55
CA GLN A 369 -19.54 11.13 23.70
C GLN A 369 -20.57 10.14 24.24
N SER A 370 -21.20 10.48 25.37
CA SER A 370 -22.16 9.61 26.04
C SER A 370 -23.48 9.45 25.27
N GLU A 371 -23.96 10.51 24.62
CA GLU A 371 -25.25 10.52 23.91
C GLU A 371 -25.25 9.59 22.67
N PRO A 372 -24.29 9.68 21.73
CA PRO A 372 -24.20 8.72 20.62
C PRO A 372 -24.01 7.28 21.10
N ARG A 373 -23.19 7.08 22.15
CA ARG A 373 -22.97 5.75 22.73
C ARG A 373 -24.25 5.16 23.30
N ALA A 374 -24.98 5.92 24.12
CA ALA A 374 -26.21 5.47 24.75
C ALA A 374 -27.27 5.11 23.71
N TRP A 375 -27.42 5.94 22.67
CA TRP A 375 -28.32 5.65 21.57
C TRP A 375 -27.94 4.37 20.82
N ALA A 376 -26.66 4.19 20.47
CA ALA A 376 -26.21 2.99 19.78
C ALA A 376 -26.41 1.72 20.60
N VAL A 377 -26.10 1.75 21.91
CA VAL A 377 -26.34 0.62 22.81
C VAL A 377 -27.83 0.30 22.88
N GLN A 378 -28.67 1.32 23.11
CA GLN A 378 -30.12 1.13 23.18
C GLN A 378 -30.67 0.52 21.88
N SER A 379 -30.33 1.11 20.73
CA SER A 379 -30.86 0.65 19.43
C SER A 379 -30.27 -0.68 18.96
N ALA A 380 -28.99 -0.96 19.22
CA ALA A 380 -28.38 -2.24 18.83
C ALA A 380 -29.02 -3.44 19.55
N PHE A 381 -29.32 -3.27 20.84
CA PHE A 381 -29.84 -4.34 21.68
C PHE A 381 -31.38 -4.34 21.81
N ASP A 382 -32.09 -3.41 21.17
CA ASP A 382 -33.55 -3.41 21.10
C ASP A 382 -34.07 -4.49 20.13
N GLY A 383 -34.68 -5.54 20.68
CA GLY A 383 -35.27 -6.64 19.90
C GLY A 383 -36.46 -6.24 19.02
N GLY A 384 -37.01 -5.04 19.17
CA GLY A 384 -38.10 -4.51 18.35
C GLY A 384 -37.65 -3.82 17.06
N LEU A 385 -36.36 -3.51 16.91
CA LEU A 385 -35.82 -2.86 15.71
C LEU A 385 -35.41 -3.88 14.64
N ALA A 386 -35.45 -3.43 13.38
CA ALA A 386 -35.10 -4.24 12.22
C ALA A 386 -33.61 -4.61 12.19
N ASP A 387 -33.29 -5.78 11.64
CA ASP A 387 -31.95 -6.33 11.53
C ASP A 387 -30.99 -5.37 10.80
N GLU A 388 -31.47 -4.69 9.76
CA GLU A 388 -30.71 -3.74 8.95
C GLU A 388 -30.25 -2.52 9.75
N VAL A 389 -30.93 -2.20 10.84
CA VAL A 389 -30.53 -1.13 11.78
C VAL A 389 -29.58 -1.69 12.83
N ARG A 390 -29.87 -2.86 13.38
CA ARG A 390 -29.16 -3.41 14.54
C ARG A 390 -27.77 -3.93 14.20
N ILE A 391 -27.63 -4.63 13.07
CA ILE A 391 -26.37 -5.27 12.68
C ILE A 391 -25.24 -4.23 12.53
N PRO A 392 -25.40 -3.12 11.78
CA PRO A 392 -24.35 -2.12 11.66
C PRO A 392 -24.00 -1.45 13.00
N LEU A 393 -24.98 -1.26 13.89
CA LEU A 393 -24.72 -0.69 15.22
C LEU A 393 -23.92 -1.64 16.12
N LEU A 394 -24.25 -2.94 16.10
CA LEU A 394 -23.48 -3.97 16.78
C LEU A 394 -22.04 -4.03 16.24
N ASP A 395 -21.86 -3.91 14.92
CA ASP A 395 -20.53 -3.89 14.32
C ASP A 395 -19.73 -2.65 14.77
N VAL A 396 -20.35 -1.47 14.84
CA VAL A 396 -19.72 -0.26 15.38
C VAL A 396 -19.35 -0.43 16.86
N LEU A 397 -20.26 -0.96 17.69
CA LEU A 397 -20.01 -1.19 19.11
C LEU A 397 -18.90 -2.23 19.35
N SER A 398 -18.78 -3.24 18.50
CA SER A 398 -17.75 -4.27 18.61
C SER A 398 -16.32 -3.69 18.59
N GLN A 399 -16.10 -2.60 17.85
CA GLN A 399 -14.80 -1.93 17.72
C GLN A 399 -14.36 -1.18 18.99
N SER A 400 -15.25 -1.02 19.97
CA SER A 400 -14.93 -0.37 21.24
C SER A 400 -14.21 -1.30 22.22
N GLY A 401 -14.40 -2.62 22.09
CA GLY A 401 -13.92 -3.61 23.06
C GLY A 401 -14.47 -3.43 24.48
N SER A 402 -15.56 -2.67 24.65
CA SER A 402 -16.02 -2.26 25.99
C SER A 402 -16.63 -3.43 26.76
N ALA A 403 -16.01 -3.78 27.90
CA ALA A 403 -16.41 -4.94 28.71
C ALA A 403 -17.84 -4.87 29.26
N ASP A 404 -18.40 -3.66 29.45
CA ASP A 404 -19.77 -3.45 29.92
C ASP A 404 -20.85 -3.88 28.90
N LEU A 405 -20.47 -4.14 27.65
CA LEU A 405 -21.39 -4.65 26.62
C LEU A 405 -21.56 -6.16 26.65
N SER A 406 -20.75 -6.89 27.41
CA SER A 406 -20.69 -8.36 27.38
C SER A 406 -22.02 -9.01 27.77
N GLU A 407 -22.68 -8.50 28.80
CA GLU A 407 -23.96 -9.05 29.28
C GLU A 407 -25.09 -8.85 28.25
N ALA A 408 -25.22 -7.63 27.72
CA ALA A 408 -26.22 -7.31 26.70
C ALA A 408 -25.97 -8.10 25.39
N ALA A 409 -24.71 -8.24 24.99
CA ALA A 409 -24.33 -9.03 23.83
C ALA A 409 -24.66 -10.52 24.03
N LEU A 410 -24.34 -11.09 25.20
CA LEU A 410 -24.67 -12.48 25.51
C LEU A 410 -26.19 -12.71 25.47
N ALA A 411 -26.99 -11.80 26.05
CA ALA A 411 -28.45 -11.90 26.04
C ALA A 411 -29.02 -12.00 24.62
N VAL A 412 -28.49 -11.22 23.67
CA VAL A 412 -28.88 -11.32 22.26
C VAL A 412 -28.39 -12.62 21.63
N VAL A 413 -27.14 -13.04 21.87
CA VAL A 413 -26.57 -14.27 21.28
C VAL A 413 -27.39 -15.52 21.65
N VAL A 414 -27.87 -15.60 22.90
CA VAL A 414 -28.64 -16.75 23.41
C VAL A 414 -30.14 -16.68 23.14
N SER A 415 -30.63 -15.58 22.58
CA SER A 415 -32.05 -15.36 22.24
C SER A 415 -32.49 -16.12 20.98
N ASP A 416 -33.77 -15.96 20.62
CA ASP A 416 -34.42 -16.50 19.43
C ASP A 416 -34.43 -15.52 18.23
N GLN A 417 -33.63 -14.45 18.31
CA GLN A 417 -33.47 -13.46 17.24
C GLN A 417 -32.83 -14.07 15.98
N SER A 418 -32.81 -13.32 14.89
CA SER A 418 -32.24 -13.78 13.62
C SER A 418 -30.76 -14.20 13.77
N GLU A 419 -30.33 -15.17 12.97
CA GLU A 419 -28.96 -15.65 12.99
C GLU A 419 -27.95 -14.52 12.71
N ALA A 420 -28.29 -13.60 11.82
CA ALA A 420 -27.45 -12.46 11.47
C ALA A 420 -27.23 -11.48 12.63
N VAL A 421 -28.30 -11.14 13.38
CA VAL A 421 -28.19 -10.30 14.59
C VAL A 421 -27.40 -11.00 15.68
N ARG A 422 -27.64 -12.31 15.88
CA ARG A 422 -26.91 -13.12 16.86
C ARG A 422 -25.42 -13.21 16.52
N SER A 423 -25.07 -13.35 15.26
CA SER A 423 -23.69 -13.29 14.76
C SER A 423 -23.03 -11.93 15.01
N ALA A 424 -23.75 -10.83 14.79
CA ALA A 424 -23.24 -9.49 15.06
C ALA A 424 -23.02 -9.25 16.57
N ALA A 425 -23.96 -9.68 17.42
CA ALA A 425 -23.80 -9.64 18.87
C ALA A 425 -22.66 -10.53 19.37
N LEU A 426 -22.43 -11.69 18.72
CA LEU A 426 -21.30 -12.56 19.03
C LEU A 426 -19.95 -11.89 18.75
N ARG A 427 -19.85 -11.02 17.73
CA ARG A 427 -18.64 -10.20 17.48
C ARG A 427 -18.41 -9.18 18.60
N VAL A 428 -19.46 -8.53 19.10
CA VAL A 428 -19.37 -7.63 20.27
C VAL A 428 -18.82 -8.40 21.46
N LEU A 429 -19.40 -9.57 21.77
CA LEU A 429 -18.98 -10.43 22.88
C LEU A 429 -17.54 -10.96 22.72
N ALA A 430 -17.16 -11.32 21.50
CA ALA A 430 -15.80 -11.73 21.18
C ALA A 430 -14.82 -10.61 21.55
N ASN A 431 -15.12 -9.34 21.23
CA ASN A 431 -14.22 -8.23 21.52
C ASN A 431 -14.26 -7.77 22.98
N SER A 432 -15.44 -7.74 23.61
CA SER A 432 -15.64 -7.21 24.97
C SER A 432 -15.10 -8.11 26.08
N GLY A 433 -14.95 -9.41 25.83
CA GLY A 433 -14.52 -10.35 26.87
C GLY A 433 -15.68 -11.02 27.58
N GLY A 434 -15.34 -11.75 28.63
CA GLY A 434 -16.31 -12.46 29.47
C GLY A 434 -15.63 -13.50 30.35
N ASP A 435 -16.23 -13.77 31.49
CA ASP A 435 -15.76 -14.77 32.43
C ASP A 435 -16.15 -16.20 31.97
N GLU A 436 -15.90 -17.18 32.84
CA GLU A 436 -16.24 -18.59 32.59
C GLU A 436 -17.74 -18.81 32.33
N SER A 437 -18.62 -17.96 32.87
CA SER A 437 -20.06 -18.10 32.71
C SER A 437 -20.50 -17.84 31.26
N VAL A 438 -19.84 -16.88 30.60
CA VAL A 438 -20.04 -16.58 29.18
C VAL A 438 -19.66 -17.78 28.33
N ALA A 439 -18.47 -18.35 28.57
CA ALA A 439 -18.00 -19.53 27.83
C ALA A 439 -18.94 -20.74 28.00
N LYS A 440 -19.46 -20.97 29.21
CA LYS A 440 -20.47 -22.02 29.48
C LYS A 440 -21.77 -21.77 28.72
N ALA A 441 -22.26 -20.53 28.72
CA ALA A 441 -23.48 -20.17 28.01
C ALA A 441 -23.35 -20.36 26.48
N LEU A 442 -22.23 -19.95 25.89
CA LEU A 442 -21.94 -20.16 24.47
C LEU A 442 -21.78 -21.64 24.12
N THR A 443 -21.15 -22.43 24.99
CA THR A 443 -21.00 -23.88 24.81
C THR A 443 -22.37 -24.58 24.85
N ALA A 444 -23.23 -24.22 25.81
CA ALA A 444 -24.60 -24.74 25.90
C ALA A 444 -25.48 -24.27 24.72
N LEU A 445 -25.23 -23.09 24.17
CA LEU A 445 -25.90 -22.61 22.97
C LEU A 445 -25.49 -23.40 21.73
N HIS A 446 -24.19 -23.67 21.57
CA HIS A 446 -23.65 -24.46 20.46
C HIS A 446 -24.36 -25.82 20.32
N GLN A 447 -24.62 -26.50 21.43
CA GLN A 447 -25.30 -27.80 21.45
C GLN A 447 -26.78 -27.73 21.01
N ARG A 448 -27.42 -26.57 21.11
CA ARG A 448 -28.85 -26.37 20.80
C ARG A 448 -29.10 -25.82 19.39
N VAL A 449 -28.14 -25.08 18.85
CA VAL A 449 -28.24 -24.47 17.51
C VAL A 449 -27.86 -25.54 16.46
N PRO A 450 -28.63 -25.67 15.36
CA PRO A 450 -28.28 -26.59 14.28
C PRO A 450 -26.90 -26.28 13.68
N ALA A 451 -26.36 -27.19 12.86
CA ALA A 451 -25.13 -26.95 12.12
C ALA A 451 -25.33 -25.83 11.08
N SER A 452 -25.13 -24.58 11.52
CA SER A 452 -25.27 -23.34 10.75
C SER A 452 -24.00 -22.48 10.82
N ALA A 453 -24.02 -21.30 10.19
CA ALA A 453 -22.89 -20.36 10.21
C ALA A 453 -22.59 -19.90 11.65
N LEU A 454 -23.63 -19.54 12.42
CA LEU A 454 -23.53 -19.17 13.82
C LEU A 454 -22.94 -20.30 14.67
N ASN A 455 -23.33 -21.56 14.41
CA ASN A 455 -22.77 -22.71 15.12
C ASN A 455 -21.25 -22.81 14.91
N SER A 456 -20.74 -22.50 13.71
CA SER A 456 -19.30 -22.43 13.48
C SER A 456 -18.65 -21.22 14.13
N GLN A 457 -19.27 -20.03 14.06
CA GLN A 457 -18.72 -18.81 14.65
C GLN A 457 -18.62 -18.92 16.17
N LEU A 458 -19.58 -19.59 16.83
CA LEU A 458 -19.52 -19.90 18.27
C LEU A 458 -18.25 -20.67 18.62
N ARG A 459 -17.88 -21.67 17.82
CA ARG A 459 -16.62 -22.42 18.01
C ARG A 459 -15.41 -21.53 17.82
N ASP A 460 -15.39 -20.73 16.75
CA ASP A 460 -14.25 -19.86 16.44
C ASP A 460 -14.01 -18.83 17.54
N VAL A 461 -15.07 -18.32 18.16
CA VAL A 461 -15.01 -17.41 19.30
C VAL A 461 -14.59 -18.13 20.58
N LEU A 462 -15.19 -19.29 20.90
CA LEU A 462 -14.80 -20.09 22.07
C LEU A 462 -13.33 -20.52 22.03
N LEU A 463 -12.82 -20.85 20.84
CA LEU A 463 -11.44 -21.27 20.64
C LEU A 463 -10.47 -20.11 20.43
N SER A 464 -10.93 -18.85 20.51
CA SER A 464 -10.06 -17.68 20.34
C SER A 464 -9.33 -17.27 21.61
N ARG A 465 -9.70 -17.79 22.79
CA ARG A 465 -9.10 -17.44 24.09
C ARG A 465 -8.76 -18.69 24.89
N VAL A 466 -7.70 -18.65 25.68
CA VAL A 466 -7.23 -19.77 26.52
C VAL A 466 -8.35 -20.31 27.43
N GLU A 467 -8.97 -19.45 28.23
CA GLU A 467 -9.99 -19.90 29.20
C GLU A 467 -11.28 -20.41 28.55
N TRP A 468 -11.67 -19.83 27.41
CA TRP A 468 -12.85 -20.28 26.67
C TRP A 468 -12.58 -21.59 25.92
N ALA A 469 -11.38 -21.74 25.36
CA ALA A 469 -10.94 -22.97 24.73
C ALA A 469 -10.84 -24.10 25.77
N ARG A 470 -10.41 -23.81 26.99
CA ARG A 470 -10.40 -24.76 28.11
C ARG A 470 -11.81 -25.30 28.38
N GLN A 471 -12.82 -24.43 28.49
CA GLN A 471 -14.20 -24.84 28.70
C GLN A 471 -14.73 -25.72 27.55
N TRP A 472 -14.45 -25.34 26.31
CA TRP A 472 -14.83 -26.12 25.13
C TRP A 472 -14.19 -27.51 25.12
N LEU A 473 -12.87 -27.59 25.34
CA LEU A 473 -12.15 -28.86 25.33
C LEU A 473 -12.53 -29.76 26.51
N LEU A 474 -12.86 -29.18 27.68
CA LEU A 474 -13.41 -29.95 28.80
C LEU A 474 -14.81 -30.51 28.49
N ALA A 475 -15.64 -29.79 27.75
CA ALA A 475 -16.94 -30.31 27.29
C ALA A 475 -16.76 -31.48 26.28
N VAL A 476 -15.72 -31.42 25.43
CA VAL A 476 -15.33 -32.55 24.57
C VAL A 476 -14.84 -33.72 25.43
N ASP A 477 -14.00 -33.46 26.43
CA ASP A 477 -13.46 -34.48 27.32
C ASP A 477 -14.54 -35.21 28.13
N ALA A 478 -15.56 -34.47 28.55
CA ALA A 478 -16.73 -35.00 29.23
C ALA A 478 -17.71 -35.73 28.31
N GLY A 479 -17.45 -35.80 27.00
CA GLY A 479 -18.32 -36.46 26.01
C GLY A 479 -19.61 -35.70 25.70
N GLN A 480 -19.73 -34.44 26.13
CA GLN A 480 -20.89 -33.59 25.83
C GLN A 480 -20.86 -33.08 24.39
N ILE A 481 -19.67 -32.94 23.83
CA ILE A 481 -19.44 -32.49 22.45
C ILE A 481 -18.56 -33.53 21.75
N PRO A 482 -18.95 -34.08 20.58
CA PRO A 482 -18.09 -34.99 19.83
C PRO A 482 -16.80 -34.28 19.38
N ALA A 483 -15.65 -34.93 19.48
CA ALA A 483 -14.37 -34.38 18.99
C ALA A 483 -14.43 -33.97 17.50
N ALA A 484 -15.18 -34.72 16.69
CA ALA A 484 -15.44 -34.42 15.28
C ALA A 484 -16.16 -33.07 15.03
N ALA A 485 -16.76 -32.45 16.06
CA ALA A 485 -17.34 -31.12 15.95
C ALA A 485 -16.30 -29.99 15.83
N THR A 486 -15.04 -30.26 16.18
CA THR A 486 -13.94 -29.30 16.06
C THR A 486 -12.99 -29.72 14.94
N SER A 487 -12.76 -28.83 13.98
CA SER A 487 -11.88 -29.14 12.85
C SER A 487 -10.40 -29.17 13.27
N LEU A 488 -9.57 -29.87 12.49
CA LEU A 488 -8.12 -29.91 12.74
C LEU A 488 -7.49 -28.50 12.66
N GLU A 489 -8.00 -27.66 11.76
CA GLU A 489 -7.61 -26.24 11.64
C GLU A 489 -7.88 -25.48 12.94
N GLN A 490 -9.10 -25.60 13.48
CA GLN A 490 -9.49 -24.96 14.75
C GLN A 490 -8.62 -25.44 15.91
N ILE A 491 -8.31 -26.74 15.96
CA ILE A 491 -7.43 -27.31 17.00
C ILE A 491 -5.97 -26.87 16.85
N ARG A 492 -5.46 -26.70 15.61
CA ARG A 492 -4.12 -26.15 15.38
C ARG A 492 -3.99 -24.71 15.89
N ARG A 493 -5.06 -23.90 15.79
CA ARG A 493 -5.08 -22.56 16.39
C ARG A 493 -4.98 -22.60 17.91
N VAL A 494 -5.61 -23.58 18.57
CA VAL A 494 -5.50 -23.76 20.03
C VAL A 494 -4.06 -24.05 20.46
N ALA A 495 -3.30 -24.80 19.67
CA ALA A 495 -1.88 -25.06 19.96
C ALA A 495 -1.00 -23.80 19.93
N LEU A 496 -1.44 -22.73 19.24
CA LEU A 496 -0.73 -21.44 19.23
C LEU A 496 -0.79 -20.71 20.57
N PHE A 497 -1.68 -21.11 21.49
CA PHE A 497 -1.71 -20.53 22.84
C PHE A 497 -0.48 -20.92 23.68
N GLY A 498 0.19 -22.03 23.36
CA GLY A 498 1.28 -22.56 24.19
C GLY A 498 0.87 -22.94 25.62
N ASP A 499 -0.42 -23.21 25.86
CA ASP A 499 -0.94 -23.62 27.16
C ASP A 499 -0.83 -25.14 27.33
N ALA A 500 0.03 -25.56 28.26
CA ALA A 500 0.27 -26.99 28.52
C ALA A 500 -1.00 -27.78 28.89
N GLY A 501 -2.00 -27.13 29.51
CA GLY A 501 -3.26 -27.78 29.86
C GLY A 501 -4.14 -28.03 28.63
N LEU A 502 -4.21 -27.08 27.71
CA LEU A 502 -4.89 -27.25 26.43
C LEU A 502 -4.18 -28.30 25.57
N ASP A 503 -2.85 -28.31 25.54
CA ASP A 503 -2.07 -29.29 24.77
C ASP A 503 -2.33 -30.73 25.19
N VAL A 504 -2.51 -30.99 26.50
CA VAL A 504 -2.87 -32.31 27.02
C VAL A 504 -4.26 -32.74 26.52
N LEU A 505 -5.24 -31.85 26.56
CA LEU A 505 -6.60 -32.13 26.08
C LEU A 505 -6.62 -32.34 24.57
N VAL A 506 -5.89 -31.53 23.82
CA VAL A 506 -5.71 -31.66 22.37
C VAL A 506 -5.08 -33.01 22.03
N ALA A 507 -3.97 -33.37 22.69
CA ALA A 507 -3.28 -34.63 22.43
C ALA A 507 -4.14 -35.86 22.76
N LYS A 508 -5.01 -35.78 23.78
CA LYS A 508 -5.91 -36.86 24.17
C LYS A 508 -6.95 -37.20 23.10
N HIS A 509 -7.50 -36.20 22.41
CA HIS A 509 -8.63 -36.37 21.48
C HIS A 509 -8.24 -36.31 19.99
N TRP A 510 -7.19 -35.56 19.66
CA TRP A 510 -6.73 -35.37 18.27
C TRP A 510 -5.29 -35.85 18.02
N GLY A 511 -4.57 -36.33 19.05
CA GLY A 511 -3.19 -36.78 18.92
C GLY A 511 -2.17 -35.64 18.83
N ARG A 512 -0.92 -35.98 18.51
CA ARG A 512 0.14 -34.96 18.31
C ARG A 512 -0.10 -34.24 16.99
N LEU A 513 -0.30 -32.92 17.04
CA LEU A 513 -0.61 -32.08 15.88
C LEU A 513 0.59 -31.77 14.97
N GLN A 514 1.80 -32.21 15.32
CA GLN A 514 2.96 -32.08 14.44
C GLN A 514 2.74 -32.95 13.21
N GLY A 515 2.70 -32.31 12.04
CA GLY A 515 2.57 -32.99 10.75
C GLY A 515 3.70 -34.00 10.51
N SER A 516 3.47 -34.90 9.55
CA SER A 516 4.46 -35.86 9.06
C SER A 516 5.81 -35.19 8.79
N ASN A 517 6.91 -35.89 9.08
CA ASN A 517 8.24 -35.34 8.85
C ASN A 517 8.52 -35.16 7.34
N ARG A 518 9.58 -34.41 7.00
CA ARG A 518 9.92 -34.10 5.60
C ARG A 518 10.09 -35.35 4.73
N GLU A 519 10.63 -36.44 5.28
CA GLU A 519 10.84 -37.69 4.54
C GLU A 519 9.53 -38.39 4.21
N GLU A 520 8.59 -38.43 5.15
CA GLU A 520 7.24 -38.96 4.98
C GLU A 520 6.46 -38.17 3.92
N ARG A 521 6.54 -36.83 3.96
CA ARG A 521 5.89 -35.96 2.96
C ARG A 521 6.46 -36.19 1.56
N LEU A 522 7.78 -36.32 1.44
CA LEU A 522 8.43 -36.64 0.16
C LEU A 522 8.07 -38.05 -0.33
N ALA A 523 7.94 -39.03 0.57
CA ALA A 523 7.48 -40.37 0.22
C ALA A 523 6.05 -40.34 -0.31
N GLU A 524 5.19 -39.55 0.31
CA GLU A 524 3.80 -39.39 -0.12
C GLU A 524 3.68 -38.67 -1.46
N VAL A 525 4.45 -37.60 -1.69
CA VAL A 525 4.55 -36.94 -3.00
C VAL A 525 4.94 -37.96 -4.09
N ARG A 526 5.93 -38.82 -3.82
CA ARG A 526 6.33 -39.88 -4.76
C ARG A 526 5.20 -40.90 -5.01
N ARG A 527 4.47 -41.30 -3.96
CA ARG A 527 3.33 -42.21 -4.06
C ARG A 527 2.24 -41.63 -4.96
N LEU A 528 1.80 -40.40 -4.69
CA LEU A 528 0.78 -39.71 -5.47
C LEU A 528 1.23 -39.48 -6.93
N ASN A 529 2.51 -39.16 -7.16
CA ASN A 529 3.06 -39.03 -8.51
C ASN A 529 2.95 -40.35 -9.29
N ASN A 530 3.20 -41.48 -8.64
CA ASN A 530 3.02 -42.80 -9.26
C ASN A 530 1.54 -43.10 -9.56
N ASP A 531 0.62 -42.79 -8.63
CA ASP A 531 -0.82 -42.97 -8.83
C ASP A 531 -1.35 -42.13 -10.03
N LEU A 532 -0.80 -40.92 -10.22
CA LEU A 532 -1.09 -40.05 -11.35
C LEU A 532 -0.53 -40.57 -12.68
N ARG A 533 0.59 -41.31 -12.65
CA ARG A 533 1.18 -41.95 -13.85
C ARG A 533 0.50 -43.26 -14.23
N ALA A 534 -0.20 -43.89 -13.29
CA ALA A 534 -0.84 -45.19 -13.47
C ALA A 534 -2.07 -45.17 -14.40
N GLY A 535 -2.61 -43.99 -14.75
CA GLY A 535 -3.74 -43.87 -15.66
C GLY A 535 -4.07 -42.43 -16.01
N ALA A 536 -5.05 -42.23 -16.89
CA ALA A 536 -5.55 -40.91 -17.25
C ALA A 536 -6.66 -40.44 -16.28
N GLY A 537 -6.84 -39.13 -16.20
CA GLY A 537 -7.97 -38.48 -15.52
C GLY A 537 -8.95 -37.85 -16.51
N HIS A 538 -10.17 -37.60 -16.05
CA HIS A 538 -11.23 -36.93 -16.79
C HIS A 538 -11.42 -35.50 -16.28
N ALA A 539 -11.08 -34.50 -17.10
CA ALA A 539 -11.15 -33.09 -16.71
C ALA A 539 -12.56 -32.64 -16.30
N GLY A 540 -13.62 -33.17 -16.93
CA GLY A 540 -15.01 -32.86 -16.56
C GLY A 540 -15.33 -33.25 -15.12
N SER A 541 -14.97 -34.48 -14.71
CA SER A 541 -15.12 -34.94 -13.32
C SER A 541 -14.16 -34.21 -12.35
N GLY A 542 -12.97 -33.84 -12.84
CA GLY A 542 -12.01 -33.02 -12.12
C GLY A 542 -12.52 -31.64 -11.76
N LYS A 543 -13.32 -31.02 -12.63
CA LYS A 543 -13.96 -29.74 -12.37
C LYS A 543 -14.87 -29.77 -11.15
N ASP A 544 -15.67 -30.82 -10.99
CA ASP A 544 -16.56 -30.98 -9.83
C ASP A 544 -15.78 -31.28 -8.54
N LEU A 545 -14.60 -31.87 -8.62
CA LEU A 545 -13.70 -32.03 -7.48
C LEU A 545 -13.05 -30.70 -7.09
N PHE A 546 -12.58 -29.92 -8.06
CA PHE A 546 -12.06 -28.57 -7.83
C PHE A 546 -13.10 -27.69 -7.13
N ARG A 547 -14.35 -27.68 -7.61
CA ARG A 547 -15.46 -26.94 -6.98
C ARG A 547 -15.67 -27.28 -5.51
N ARG A 548 -15.56 -28.57 -5.17
CA ARG A 548 -15.81 -29.05 -3.81
C ARG A 548 -14.66 -28.81 -2.85
N HIS A 549 -13.42 -28.92 -3.32
CA HIS A 549 -12.24 -28.97 -2.43
C HIS A 549 -11.30 -27.77 -2.56
N CYS A 550 -11.31 -27.06 -3.69
CA CYS A 550 -10.32 -26.03 -4.00
C CYS A 550 -10.94 -24.65 -4.24
N ALA A 551 -12.15 -24.59 -4.83
CA ALA A 551 -12.80 -23.35 -5.23
C ALA A 551 -13.19 -22.43 -4.04
N ALA A 552 -13.24 -22.98 -2.83
CA ALA A 552 -13.44 -22.21 -1.61
C ALA A 552 -12.33 -21.17 -1.39
N CYS A 553 -11.11 -21.47 -1.84
CA CYS A 553 -9.94 -20.60 -1.65
C CYS A 553 -9.33 -20.12 -2.97
N HIS A 554 -9.35 -20.94 -4.02
CA HIS A 554 -8.66 -20.69 -5.27
C HIS A 554 -9.60 -20.38 -6.43
N GLN A 555 -9.13 -19.56 -7.36
CA GLN A 555 -9.77 -19.31 -8.65
C GLN A 555 -9.10 -20.17 -9.73
N LEU A 556 -9.89 -20.72 -10.66
CA LEU A 556 -9.38 -21.39 -11.87
C LEU A 556 -10.37 -21.16 -13.01
N PHE A 557 -9.89 -20.62 -14.13
CA PHE A 557 -10.71 -20.24 -15.29
C PHE A 557 -11.90 -19.34 -14.93
N GLY A 558 -11.68 -18.42 -13.99
CA GLY A 558 -12.70 -17.50 -13.50
C GLY A 558 -13.64 -18.06 -12.42
N GLU A 559 -13.59 -19.36 -12.12
CA GLU A 559 -14.44 -20.01 -11.12
C GLU A 559 -13.72 -20.19 -9.76
N GLY A 560 -14.41 -19.86 -8.66
CA GLY A 560 -13.89 -19.96 -7.29
C GLY A 560 -13.60 -18.61 -6.63
N ASN A 561 -12.89 -18.63 -5.51
CA ASN A 561 -12.61 -17.47 -4.65
C ASN A 561 -11.15 -17.00 -4.74
N ARG A 562 -10.84 -15.84 -4.13
CA ARG A 562 -9.51 -15.21 -4.13
C ARG A 562 -8.92 -15.10 -2.71
N VAL A 563 -8.92 -16.21 -1.98
CA VAL A 563 -8.21 -16.31 -0.69
C VAL A 563 -6.77 -16.78 -0.94
N GLY A 564 -6.60 -17.81 -1.77
CA GLY A 564 -5.33 -18.27 -2.29
C GLY A 564 -5.05 -17.75 -3.71
N PRO A 565 -3.91 -18.13 -4.30
CA PRO A 565 -3.55 -17.75 -5.66
C PRO A 565 -4.57 -18.20 -6.72
N ASP A 566 -4.74 -17.37 -7.74
CA ASP A 566 -5.43 -17.75 -8.96
C ASP A 566 -4.60 -18.82 -9.68
N LEU A 567 -5.13 -20.03 -9.73
CA LEU A 567 -4.46 -21.18 -10.32
C LEU A 567 -4.44 -21.10 -11.86
N THR A 568 -5.19 -20.18 -12.48
CA THR A 568 -5.17 -19.98 -13.94
C THR A 568 -3.79 -19.54 -14.42
N THR A 569 -3.12 -18.68 -13.65
CA THR A 569 -1.78 -18.13 -13.94
C THR A 569 -0.66 -18.85 -13.19
N ALA A 570 -0.99 -19.83 -12.36
CA ALA A 570 -0.01 -20.62 -11.63
C ALA A 570 0.76 -21.58 -12.56
N ASN A 571 1.90 -22.09 -12.08
CA ASN A 571 2.73 -23.08 -12.79
C ASN A 571 2.09 -24.48 -12.78
N ARG A 572 0.82 -24.58 -13.16
CA ARG A 572 0.00 -25.80 -13.09
C ARG A 572 0.47 -26.91 -14.03
N GLN A 573 1.29 -26.60 -15.04
CA GLN A 573 1.92 -27.62 -15.89
C GLN A 573 3.04 -28.38 -15.14
N ASP A 574 3.59 -27.79 -14.08
CA ASP A 574 4.54 -28.46 -13.20
C ASP A 574 3.79 -29.32 -12.16
N ARG A 575 3.78 -30.63 -12.40
CA ARG A 575 3.11 -31.60 -11.53
C ARG A 575 3.79 -31.72 -10.17
N ASP A 576 5.10 -31.60 -10.09
CA ASP A 576 5.82 -31.75 -8.82
C ASP A 576 5.52 -30.53 -7.93
N PHE A 577 5.44 -29.32 -8.52
CA PHE A 577 4.94 -28.12 -7.84
C PHE A 577 3.52 -28.32 -7.27
N LEU A 578 2.58 -28.85 -8.06
CA LEU A 578 1.21 -29.10 -7.60
C LEU A 578 1.14 -30.15 -6.48
N LEU A 579 1.91 -31.23 -6.59
CA LEU A 579 1.94 -32.30 -5.59
C LEU A 579 2.55 -31.83 -4.26
N ILE A 580 3.65 -31.08 -4.32
CA ILE A 580 4.25 -30.51 -3.10
C ILE A 580 3.28 -29.53 -2.45
N SER A 581 2.62 -28.67 -3.24
CA SER A 581 1.62 -27.73 -2.70
C SER A 581 0.42 -28.44 -2.06
N LEU A 582 0.03 -29.62 -2.56
CA LEU A 582 -1.09 -30.40 -2.05
C LEU A 582 -0.74 -31.21 -0.79
N VAL A 583 0.51 -31.71 -0.69
CA VAL A 583 0.97 -32.55 0.42
C VAL A 583 1.60 -31.71 1.54
N ASP A 584 2.35 -30.67 1.19
CA ASP A 584 3.07 -29.78 2.09
C ASP A 584 2.93 -28.30 1.68
N PRO A 585 1.73 -27.71 1.81
CA PRO A 585 1.49 -26.30 1.49
C PRO A 585 2.30 -25.32 2.34
N SER A 586 2.87 -25.77 3.48
CA SER A 586 3.69 -24.92 4.37
C SER A 586 5.17 -24.92 3.98
N SER A 587 5.60 -25.78 3.05
CA SER A 587 7.01 -25.87 2.62
C SER A 587 7.53 -24.61 1.92
N VAL A 588 6.68 -23.96 1.12
CA VAL A 588 6.96 -22.70 0.44
C VAL A 588 5.69 -21.87 0.39
N ILE A 589 5.63 -20.81 1.19
CA ILE A 589 4.53 -19.85 1.19
C ILE A 589 5.03 -18.58 0.52
N ARG A 590 4.37 -18.15 -0.57
CA ARG A 590 4.71 -16.85 -1.18
C ARG A 590 4.34 -15.74 -0.22
N ARG A 591 5.14 -14.67 -0.19
CA ARG A 591 5.03 -13.58 0.79
C ARG A 591 3.62 -12.98 0.87
N GLU A 592 2.96 -12.84 -0.27
CA GLU A 592 1.60 -12.32 -0.39
C GLU A 592 0.50 -13.25 0.18
N TYR A 593 0.83 -14.52 0.48
CA TYR A 593 -0.06 -15.52 1.08
C TYR A 593 0.36 -15.98 2.49
N VAL A 594 1.35 -15.30 3.09
CA VAL A 594 1.78 -15.59 4.48
C VAL A 594 0.69 -15.10 5.43
N SER A 595 0.08 -16.04 6.16
CA SER A 595 -0.86 -15.71 7.23
C SER A 595 -0.10 -15.17 8.45
N VAL A 596 -0.79 -14.36 9.25
CA VAL A 596 -0.27 -13.84 10.51
C VAL A 596 -1.09 -14.37 11.67
N VAL A 597 -0.42 -14.57 12.80
CA VAL A 597 -1.02 -14.82 14.11
C VAL A 597 -1.02 -13.50 14.86
N VAL A 598 -2.20 -13.07 15.32
CA VAL A 598 -2.39 -11.82 16.05
C VAL A 598 -2.92 -12.14 17.44
N GLN A 599 -2.14 -11.78 18.45
CA GLN A 599 -2.59 -11.77 19.84
C GLN A 599 -3.13 -10.38 20.16
N THR A 600 -4.35 -10.30 20.68
CA THR A 600 -4.98 -9.03 21.08
C THR A 600 -4.84 -8.79 22.58
N GLN A 601 -4.87 -7.52 22.99
CA GLN A 601 -4.92 -7.11 24.40
C GLN A 601 -6.14 -7.66 25.16
N SER A 602 -7.20 -8.05 24.43
CA SER A 602 -8.36 -8.74 25.00
C SER A 602 -8.17 -10.27 25.15
N GLY A 603 -6.94 -10.74 24.99
CA GLY A 603 -6.51 -12.14 25.16
C GLY A 603 -6.91 -13.06 24.01
N ARG A 604 -7.31 -12.52 22.84
CA ARG A 604 -7.71 -13.34 21.69
C ARG A 604 -6.51 -13.66 20.83
N VAL A 605 -6.48 -14.87 20.28
CA VAL A 605 -5.56 -15.27 19.21
C VAL A 605 -6.33 -15.45 17.91
N LEU A 606 -6.01 -14.60 16.94
CA LEU A 606 -6.59 -14.57 15.61
C LEU A 606 -5.55 -15.03 14.59
N THR A 607 -5.99 -15.68 13.53
CA THR A 607 -5.10 -16.14 12.46
C THR A 607 -5.76 -15.91 11.12
N GLY A 608 -5.03 -15.32 10.18
CA GLY A 608 -5.56 -15.07 8.85
C GLY A 608 -4.56 -14.39 7.93
N LEU A 609 -4.93 -14.27 6.66
CA LEU A 609 -4.16 -13.57 5.65
C LEU A 609 -4.34 -12.06 5.78
N PRO A 610 -3.27 -11.25 5.88
CA PRO A 610 -3.38 -9.80 5.89
C PRO A 610 -3.76 -9.30 4.49
N ILE A 611 -5.05 -9.01 4.28
CA ILE A 611 -5.57 -8.50 3.00
C ILE A 611 -5.52 -6.98 2.90
N GLN A 612 -5.48 -6.30 4.06
CA GLN A 612 -5.30 -4.86 4.14
C GLN A 612 -4.54 -4.54 5.43
N ARG A 613 -3.53 -3.68 5.31
CA ARG A 613 -2.77 -3.17 6.44
C ARG A 613 -2.59 -1.67 6.26
N SER A 614 -3.15 -0.89 7.17
CA SER A 614 -2.81 0.52 7.35
C SER A 614 -2.03 0.66 8.66
N GLU A 615 -1.67 1.89 9.01
CA GLU A 615 -1.14 2.16 10.34
C GLU A 615 -2.18 1.95 11.44
N SER A 616 -3.47 2.15 11.13
CA SER A 616 -4.59 2.13 12.08
C SER A 616 -5.31 0.80 12.22
N GLN A 617 -5.22 -0.04 11.19
CA GLN A 617 -6.09 -1.18 11.04
C GLN A 617 -5.36 -2.31 10.33
N LEU A 618 -5.60 -3.51 10.82
CA LEU A 618 -5.25 -4.76 10.17
C LEU A 618 -6.55 -5.47 9.81
N VAL A 619 -6.74 -5.79 8.53
CA VAL A 619 -7.85 -6.62 8.08
C VAL A 619 -7.29 -7.99 7.72
N LEU A 620 -7.71 -9.00 8.48
CA LEU A 620 -7.38 -10.40 8.21
C LEU A 620 -8.52 -11.05 7.45
N ALA A 621 -8.21 -11.87 6.44
CA ALA A 621 -9.12 -12.85 5.90
C ALA A 621 -8.77 -14.22 6.50
N ASP A 622 -9.73 -14.87 7.16
CA ASP A 622 -9.51 -16.23 7.65
C ASP A 622 -9.65 -17.28 6.53
N ALA A 623 -9.53 -18.57 6.88
CA ALA A 623 -9.61 -19.68 5.92
C ALA A 623 -10.97 -19.76 5.18
N LYS A 624 -12.03 -19.16 5.73
CA LYS A 624 -13.36 -19.10 5.13
C LYS A 624 -13.53 -17.86 4.25
N GLY A 625 -12.54 -16.97 4.22
CA GLY A 625 -12.61 -15.67 3.56
C GLY A 625 -13.40 -14.63 4.35
N GLU A 626 -13.75 -14.91 5.63
CA GLU A 626 -14.39 -13.91 6.48
C GLU A 626 -13.37 -12.86 6.90
N ARG A 627 -13.78 -11.59 6.85
CA ARG A 627 -12.91 -10.45 7.17
C ARG A 627 -13.02 -10.11 8.64
N GLN A 628 -11.87 -10.01 9.30
CA GLN A 628 -11.74 -9.58 10.68
C GLN A 628 -10.96 -8.27 10.70
N GLU A 629 -11.66 -7.19 11.05
CA GLU A 629 -11.07 -5.88 11.23
C GLU A 629 -10.55 -5.75 12.65
N ILE A 630 -9.25 -5.51 12.78
CA ILE A 630 -8.56 -5.39 14.06
C ILE A 630 -7.91 -4.02 14.10
N SER A 631 -8.19 -3.26 15.16
CA SER A 631 -7.44 -2.04 15.44
C SER A 631 -5.99 -2.42 15.79
N THR A 632 -5.01 -1.81 15.14
CA THR A 632 -3.60 -2.07 15.49
C THR A 632 -3.26 -1.66 16.92
N ALA A 633 -4.07 -0.79 17.54
CA ALA A 633 -3.97 -0.45 18.96
C ALA A 633 -4.34 -1.61 19.89
N GLU A 634 -5.14 -2.57 19.42
CA GLU A 634 -5.56 -3.75 20.19
C GLU A 634 -4.59 -4.92 20.03
N ILE A 635 -3.60 -4.81 19.14
CA ILE A 635 -2.61 -5.86 18.88
C ILE A 635 -1.54 -5.82 19.97
N GLU A 636 -1.43 -6.91 20.73
CA GLU A 636 -0.35 -7.14 21.69
C GLU A 636 0.88 -7.73 20.99
N ASP A 637 0.67 -8.72 20.13
CA ASP A 637 1.72 -9.37 19.35
C ASP A 637 1.23 -9.76 17.94
N LEU A 638 2.14 -9.71 16.96
CA LEU A 638 1.86 -10.07 15.57
C LEU A 638 3.06 -10.81 14.98
N GLN A 639 2.84 -12.05 14.57
CA GLN A 639 3.87 -12.92 14.02
C GLN A 639 3.44 -13.53 12.69
N GLU A 640 4.39 -13.72 11.78
CA GLU A 640 4.14 -14.52 10.57
C GLU A 640 3.98 -15.99 10.96
N SER A 641 2.94 -16.64 10.44
CA SER A 641 2.68 -18.05 10.67
C SER A 641 3.61 -18.90 9.80
N PRO A 642 4.33 -19.88 10.38
CA PRO A 642 5.08 -20.86 9.59
C PRO A 642 4.16 -21.90 8.92
N VAL A 643 2.86 -21.87 9.22
CA VAL A 643 1.85 -22.80 8.71
C VAL A 643 0.96 -22.08 7.69
N SER A 644 0.81 -22.69 6.52
CA SER A 644 -0.06 -22.18 5.45
C SER A 644 -1.54 -22.21 5.86
N LEU A 645 -2.31 -21.24 5.37
CA LEU A 645 -3.77 -21.23 5.50
C LEU A 645 -4.43 -22.35 4.68
N MET A 646 -3.73 -22.87 3.65
CA MET A 646 -4.19 -24.01 2.88
C MET A 646 -4.11 -25.29 3.75
N PRO A 647 -5.22 -26.04 3.91
CA PRO A 647 -5.22 -27.25 4.71
C PRO A 647 -4.28 -28.32 4.15
N GLU A 648 -3.58 -29.02 5.04
CA GLU A 648 -2.81 -30.22 4.68
C GLU A 648 -3.75 -31.41 4.46
N ASP A 649 -3.26 -32.43 3.76
CA ASP A 649 -3.93 -33.73 3.60
C ASP A 649 -5.30 -33.70 2.88
N LEU A 650 -5.65 -32.62 2.17
CA LEU A 650 -6.88 -32.54 1.36
C LEU A 650 -7.04 -33.71 0.38
N TYR A 651 -5.91 -34.22 -0.14
CA TYR A 651 -5.87 -35.37 -1.05
C TYR A 651 -6.35 -36.67 -0.42
N ARG A 652 -6.32 -36.83 0.92
CA ARG A 652 -6.73 -38.08 1.58
C ARG A 652 -8.22 -38.36 1.48
N GLN A 653 -9.01 -37.35 1.15
CA GLN A 653 -10.44 -37.49 0.88
C GLN A 653 -10.72 -38.01 -0.55
N LEU A 654 -9.69 -38.08 -1.39
CA LEU A 654 -9.78 -38.47 -2.79
C LEU A 654 -9.26 -39.89 -2.98
N ASN A 655 -10.00 -40.70 -3.73
CA ASN A 655 -9.47 -41.96 -4.24
C ASN A 655 -8.51 -41.72 -5.43
N PRO A 656 -7.71 -42.72 -5.85
CA PRO A 656 -6.73 -42.53 -6.92
C PRO A 656 -7.30 -42.03 -8.25
N GLN A 657 -8.53 -42.42 -8.62
CA GLN A 657 -9.17 -41.92 -9.85
C GLN A 657 -9.59 -40.46 -9.70
N GLN A 658 -10.17 -40.08 -8.57
CA GLN A 658 -10.54 -38.69 -8.29
C GLN A 658 -9.32 -37.78 -8.29
N LEU A 659 -8.19 -38.23 -7.74
CA LEU A 659 -6.94 -37.48 -7.79
C LEU A 659 -6.48 -37.25 -9.25
N ARG A 660 -6.53 -38.29 -10.09
CA ARG A 660 -6.23 -38.16 -11.53
C ARG A 660 -7.17 -37.19 -12.23
N ASP A 661 -8.46 -37.30 -11.97
CA ASP A 661 -9.48 -36.42 -12.55
C ASP A 661 -9.23 -34.96 -12.15
N LEU A 662 -8.96 -34.68 -10.87
CA LEU A 662 -8.62 -33.35 -10.37
C LEU A 662 -7.37 -32.79 -11.08
N PHE A 663 -6.28 -33.56 -11.15
CA PHE A 663 -5.06 -33.11 -11.85
C PHE A 663 -5.29 -32.90 -13.35
N ALA A 664 -6.08 -33.76 -14.01
CA ALA A 664 -6.44 -33.57 -15.41
C ALA A 664 -7.17 -32.23 -15.65
N TYR A 665 -7.99 -31.77 -14.71
CA TYR A 665 -8.62 -30.45 -14.78
C TYR A 665 -7.66 -29.30 -14.44
N LEU A 666 -6.88 -29.41 -13.35
CA LEU A 666 -5.90 -28.38 -12.96
C LEU A 666 -4.89 -28.07 -14.09
N GLN A 667 -4.57 -29.07 -14.91
CA GLN A 667 -3.60 -28.98 -16.00
C GLN A 667 -4.24 -28.70 -17.38
N SER A 668 -5.56 -28.65 -17.50
CA SER A 668 -6.26 -28.47 -18.79
C SER A 668 -6.20 -27.03 -19.34
N GLY A 669 -6.64 -26.76 -20.57
CA GLY A 669 -6.73 -25.39 -21.11
C GLY A 669 -7.95 -24.58 -20.65
N GLY A 670 -8.84 -25.19 -19.86
CA GLY A 670 -10.22 -24.70 -19.64
C GLY A 670 -11.24 -25.78 -19.97
#